data_AF-A0A1Q9PDG1-F1
#
_entry.id   AF-A0A1Q9PDG1-F1
#
_cell.length_a   1.000
_cell.length_b   1.000
_cell.length_c   1.000
_cell.angle_alpha   90.00
_cell.angle_beta   90.00
_cell.angle_gamma   90.00
#
_symmetry.space_group_name_H-M   'P 1'
#
loop_
_entity.id
_entity.type
_entity.pdbx_description
1 polymer ?
#
loop_
_entity_poly.entity_id
_entity_poly.type
_entity_poly.pdbx_seq_one_letter_code
_entity_poly.pdbx_strand_id
1 'polypeptide(L)'
;MKQLTRHFLLVILVFIVTVSLVNVINQTGLNKFQISINSVTIDENILYSYNSTSTEQNFTLELNNFELQEYNSITIFFLFLGDKTDSNGMVVTFYLNQTKVEIILDQIYQDSVEHSFSKSFSYPIEFVESMNITISCKGKTSYFFESGSFQILSTSTIEPIDIPVLDEIQTVLPCNPSQLGFYGLFSGVKSEYVETAVYSLNDSSTLNVTLSFDTNSFSANSQYLEAKINDTIIKTESFPADSSVTVSMAIPLIQGKNIIRFHFCVYMCMGEIWFTNIVLSGKLQVLEDLIPEDCFDWFPCNNPTVDCTFNLSSFKPFSVVEEQNLLVSIYYEYIGSEILPILDYQLLSKSDVIFSGNDLFSHPNGITFDSYTLSYSSDISFRVYGTTTEEGIFCLLNSSKIEIEPVPTIDINDTLEKIVASSETYDTPSIGALTVNFKDVIYFDSQLSSFNLSFSLNLYNEFLSPVDQFILRIKLNGSLVFFQSFNNKQTLTDDIIIEITREYQEIEFILSIYGGGLIVTLEELSYVLSAAPEETTSPSNPFVPPNQTSDSKPINPSKITLMSISMFLDVIALVILIWHLDKKNKKTNRNAQVELDEEKYELLFNGGYAKTERFFNFNVLGNIRKVLLAATGVYIVLKNVSYWLILEKLVTIASNETASFSFVFWGKFSFNLFTTILFASSFFWFTAIINSSTNTFYKDLHNLNRFFFKYVKYIFPVLGALLFIYMKINHLGKLFPWSIITSVSFSVLFLGYMQFGKQKKEQSEPSLAEFFTKRQVFLSKIGKEEPIKISKEVIETTTESITINLNKVETNQLFCYYCDALLERVDDGGPLICLNCGKKTRKCEICIKYMVANEELVQIIDCGHIFHRNHLIEWMKVKRICPTCKREINDDLIINL
;
A
#
# COMPACT_ATOMS: atom_id res chain seq x y z
N MET A 1 -61.99 -12.45 -34.34
CA MET A 1 -62.39 -13.78 -33.81
C MET A 1 -61.66 -14.91 -34.53
N LYS A 2 -62.04 -15.37 -35.74
CA LYS A 2 -61.38 -16.52 -36.43
C LYS A 2 -59.85 -16.41 -36.60
N GLN A 3 -59.32 -15.21 -36.83
CA GLN A 3 -57.87 -14.99 -36.95
C GLN A 3 -57.16 -15.06 -35.59
N LEU A 4 -57.80 -14.59 -34.53
CA LEU A 4 -57.28 -14.65 -33.16
C LEU A 4 -57.23 -16.10 -32.68
N THR A 5 -58.25 -16.90 -33.00
CA THR A 5 -58.29 -18.33 -32.68
C THR A 5 -57.16 -19.10 -33.38
N ARG A 6 -56.80 -18.72 -34.62
CA ARG A 6 -55.66 -19.32 -35.35
C ARG A 6 -54.32 -19.00 -34.72
N HIS A 7 -54.10 -17.75 -34.28
CA HIS A 7 -52.85 -17.38 -33.62
C HIS A 7 -52.73 -18.04 -32.24
N PHE A 8 -53.83 -18.10 -31.49
CA PHE A 8 -53.86 -18.76 -30.19
C PHE A 8 -53.59 -20.28 -30.30
N LEU A 9 -54.18 -20.95 -31.29
CA LEU A 9 -53.88 -22.35 -31.59
C LEU A 9 -52.43 -22.57 -32.03
N LEU A 10 -51.84 -21.64 -32.78
CA LEU A 10 -50.44 -21.72 -33.19
C LEU A 10 -49.50 -21.60 -31.98
N VAL A 11 -49.78 -20.68 -31.05
CA VAL A 11 -49.00 -20.52 -29.82
C VAL A 11 -49.09 -21.75 -28.94
N ILE A 12 -50.29 -22.33 -28.78
CA ILE A 12 -50.47 -23.59 -28.04
C ILE A 12 -49.71 -24.74 -28.72
N LEU A 13 -49.76 -24.83 -30.05
CA LEU A 13 -49.04 -25.88 -30.78
C LEU A 13 -47.53 -25.75 -30.62
N VAL A 14 -46.99 -24.53 -30.72
CA VAL A 14 -45.56 -24.25 -30.48
C VAL A 14 -45.18 -24.62 -29.05
N PHE A 15 -46.00 -24.25 -28.06
CA PHE A 15 -45.76 -24.58 -26.66
C PHE A 15 -45.79 -26.09 -26.39
N ILE A 16 -46.74 -26.83 -26.99
CA ILE A 16 -46.81 -28.29 -26.86
C ILE A 16 -45.59 -28.94 -27.53
N VAL A 17 -45.16 -28.44 -28.70
CA VAL A 17 -43.98 -28.95 -29.40
C VAL A 17 -42.72 -28.67 -28.59
N THR A 18 -42.52 -27.48 -28.02
CA THR A 18 -41.35 -27.18 -27.20
C THR A 18 -41.33 -27.98 -25.90
N VAL A 19 -42.47 -28.09 -25.19
CA VAL A 19 -42.56 -28.92 -23.97
C VAL A 19 -42.33 -30.40 -24.30
N SER A 20 -42.83 -30.89 -25.43
CA SER A 20 -42.57 -32.26 -25.87
C SER A 20 -41.13 -32.48 -26.29
N LEU A 21 -40.48 -31.48 -26.91
CA LEU A 21 -39.06 -31.55 -27.28
C LEU A 21 -38.17 -31.55 -26.04
N VAL A 22 -38.47 -30.72 -25.05
CA VAL A 22 -37.76 -30.70 -23.75
C VAL A 22 -37.97 -32.01 -23.00
N ASN A 23 -39.18 -32.57 -23.00
CA ASN A 23 -39.43 -33.88 -22.41
C ASN A 23 -38.76 -35.02 -23.18
N VAL A 24 -38.65 -34.95 -24.51
CA VAL A 24 -37.90 -35.93 -25.30
C VAL A 24 -36.40 -35.80 -25.02
N ILE A 25 -35.85 -34.59 -24.89
CA ILE A 25 -34.44 -34.37 -24.50
C ILE A 25 -34.18 -34.86 -23.07
N ASN A 26 -35.13 -34.71 -22.16
CA ASN A 26 -35.03 -35.22 -20.78
C ASN A 26 -35.29 -36.73 -20.65
N GLN A 27 -36.10 -37.33 -21.55
CA GLN A 27 -36.41 -38.77 -21.55
C GLN A 27 -35.47 -39.61 -22.40
N THR A 28 -34.86 -39.02 -23.43
CA THR A 28 -33.53 -39.46 -23.88
C THR A 28 -32.58 -39.00 -22.80
N GLY A 29 -32.62 -39.68 -21.64
CA GLY A 29 -31.52 -39.60 -20.71
C GLY A 29 -30.27 -39.71 -21.56
N LEU A 30 -29.46 -38.66 -21.55
CA LEU A 30 -28.03 -38.82 -21.63
C LEU A 30 -27.73 -39.78 -20.48
N ASN A 31 -27.96 -41.08 -20.72
CA ASN A 31 -27.13 -42.12 -20.16
C ASN A 31 -25.76 -41.54 -20.40
N LYS A 32 -25.14 -41.05 -19.33
CA LYS A 32 -23.72 -40.79 -19.27
C LYS A 32 -23.14 -41.90 -20.13
N PHE A 33 -22.66 -41.55 -21.32
CA PHE A 33 -21.81 -42.46 -22.06
C PHE A 33 -20.69 -42.64 -21.06
N GLN A 34 -20.73 -43.74 -20.29
CA GLN A 34 -19.57 -44.26 -19.63
C GLN A 34 -18.69 -44.65 -20.79
N ILE A 35 -18.00 -43.67 -21.36
CA ILE A 35 -16.76 -43.87 -22.07
C ILE A 35 -15.93 -44.58 -21.00
N SER A 36 -15.77 -45.89 -21.16
CA SER A 36 -14.82 -46.62 -20.35
C SER A 36 -13.48 -45.99 -20.68
N ILE A 37 -13.00 -45.11 -19.81
CA ILE A 37 -11.71 -44.47 -19.96
C ILE A 37 -10.69 -45.60 -19.98
N ASN A 38 -10.03 -45.78 -21.13
CA ASN A 38 -9.06 -46.85 -21.31
C ASN A 38 -7.76 -46.43 -20.61
N SER A 39 -7.57 -46.83 -19.36
CA SER A 39 -6.25 -46.75 -18.72
C SER A 39 -5.29 -47.69 -19.46
N VAL A 40 -4.11 -47.21 -19.83
CA VAL A 40 -3.07 -48.06 -20.41
C VAL A 40 -2.05 -48.42 -19.34
N THR A 41 -1.80 -49.72 -19.17
CA THR A 41 -0.77 -50.26 -18.27
C THR A 41 0.59 -50.32 -18.96
N ILE A 42 1.68 -50.18 -18.20
CA ILE A 42 3.02 -50.44 -18.70
C ILE A 42 3.20 -51.97 -18.79
N ASP A 43 3.28 -52.56 -19.99
CA ASP A 43 3.25 -54.03 -20.13
C ASP A 43 4.49 -54.76 -19.58
N GLU A 44 5.58 -54.05 -19.26
CA GLU A 44 6.84 -54.63 -18.79
C GLU A 44 7.41 -53.92 -17.56
N ASN A 45 7.96 -54.68 -16.61
CA ASN A 45 8.70 -54.11 -15.48
C ASN A 45 10.00 -53.45 -15.98
N ILE A 46 10.22 -52.19 -15.62
CA ILE A 46 11.46 -51.46 -15.96
C ILE A 46 12.40 -51.52 -14.76
N LEU A 47 13.59 -52.11 -14.95
CA LEU A 47 14.62 -52.18 -13.92
C LEU A 47 15.78 -51.24 -14.24
N TYR A 48 16.00 -50.25 -13.36
CA TYR A 48 17.12 -49.32 -13.40
C TYR A 48 18.08 -49.60 -12.24
N SER A 49 19.36 -49.85 -12.53
CA SER A 49 20.39 -50.00 -11.49
C SER A 49 21.21 -48.71 -11.34
N TYR A 50 21.46 -48.30 -10.11
CA TYR A 50 22.22 -47.08 -9.81
C TYR A 50 23.33 -47.29 -8.78
N ASN A 51 24.32 -46.40 -8.83
CA ASN A 51 25.48 -46.33 -7.94
C ASN A 51 25.97 -44.87 -7.86
N SER A 52 27.14 -44.61 -7.27
CA SER A 52 27.66 -43.25 -7.10
C SER A 52 28.02 -42.51 -8.40
N THR A 53 28.22 -43.26 -9.49
CA THR A 53 28.59 -42.73 -10.81
C THR A 53 27.41 -42.67 -11.78
N SER A 54 26.21 -43.04 -11.31
CA SER A 54 25.07 -43.39 -12.15
C SER A 54 24.90 -42.46 -13.35
N THR A 55 24.79 -43.06 -14.53
CA THR A 55 24.38 -42.38 -15.74
C THR A 55 22.86 -42.50 -15.90
N GLU A 56 22.28 -41.54 -16.59
CA GLU A 56 20.89 -41.61 -17.06
C GLU A 56 20.70 -42.85 -17.95
N GLN A 57 19.61 -43.59 -17.75
CA GLN A 57 19.23 -44.73 -18.58
C GLN A 57 17.84 -44.51 -19.18
N ASN A 58 17.73 -44.69 -20.49
CA ASN A 58 16.49 -44.52 -21.24
C ASN A 58 15.89 -45.88 -21.60
N PHE A 59 14.58 -46.01 -21.41
CA PHE A 59 13.76 -47.14 -21.79
C PHE A 59 12.70 -46.64 -22.78
N THR A 60 12.35 -47.44 -23.79
CA THR A 60 11.31 -47.07 -24.76
C THR A 60 10.21 -48.11 -24.72
N LEU A 61 8.97 -47.66 -24.57
CA LEU A 61 7.77 -48.48 -24.54
C LEU A 61 6.86 -48.08 -25.71
N GLU A 62 6.32 -49.07 -26.42
CA GLU A 62 5.30 -48.86 -27.44
C GLU A 62 3.92 -49.14 -26.83
N LEU A 63 3.12 -48.10 -26.61
CA LEU A 63 1.76 -48.22 -26.10
C LEU A 63 0.77 -48.24 -27.26
N ASN A 64 -0.08 -49.26 -27.32
CA ASN A 64 -1.12 -49.41 -28.34
C ASN A 64 -2.48 -48.91 -27.82
N ASN A 65 -3.29 -48.29 -28.70
CA ASN A 65 -4.59 -47.70 -28.34
C ASN A 65 -4.50 -46.71 -27.16
N PHE A 66 -3.47 -45.87 -27.18
CA PHE A 66 -3.18 -44.94 -26.11
C PHE A 66 -4.00 -43.65 -26.27
N GLU A 67 -4.83 -43.36 -25.27
CA GLU A 67 -5.68 -42.18 -25.23
C GLU A 67 -5.11 -41.13 -24.26
N LEU A 68 -4.84 -39.93 -24.78
CA LEU A 68 -4.55 -38.75 -23.96
C LEU A 68 -5.61 -37.69 -24.25
N GLN A 69 -6.12 -37.08 -23.18
CA GLN A 69 -6.95 -35.90 -23.23
C GLN A 69 -6.13 -34.64 -22.94
N GLU A 70 -6.80 -33.50 -22.79
CA GLU A 70 -6.13 -32.25 -22.45
C GLU A 70 -5.48 -32.27 -21.05
N TYR A 71 -5.98 -33.11 -20.14
CA TYR A 71 -5.48 -33.29 -18.79
C TYR A 71 -5.45 -34.78 -18.43
N ASN A 72 -4.32 -35.26 -17.94
CA ASN A 72 -4.05 -36.68 -17.74
C ASN A 72 -3.31 -36.90 -16.41
N SER A 73 -3.37 -38.12 -15.89
CA SER A 73 -2.58 -38.59 -14.76
C SER A 73 -1.60 -39.66 -15.23
N ILE A 74 -0.37 -39.61 -14.72
CA ILE A 74 0.53 -40.75 -14.72
C ILE A 74 0.70 -41.26 -13.30
N THR A 75 0.37 -42.53 -13.07
CA THR A 75 0.53 -43.21 -11.78
C THR A 75 1.57 -44.30 -11.93
N ILE A 76 2.73 -44.10 -11.31
CA ILE A 76 3.80 -45.10 -11.27
C ILE A 76 3.69 -45.94 -10.01
N PHE A 77 3.70 -47.26 -10.15
CA PHE A 77 3.94 -48.20 -9.04
C PHE A 77 5.39 -48.63 -9.10
N PHE A 78 6.10 -48.59 -7.98
CA PHE A 78 7.55 -48.82 -7.99
C PHE A 78 8.08 -49.43 -6.69
N LEU A 79 9.29 -49.99 -6.80
CA LEU A 79 10.03 -50.60 -5.70
C LEU A 79 11.51 -50.19 -5.76
N PHE A 80 12.07 -49.81 -4.61
CA PHE A 80 13.50 -49.60 -4.44
C PHE A 80 14.14 -50.80 -3.72
N LEU A 81 15.29 -51.26 -4.20
CA LEU A 81 16.08 -52.31 -3.55
C LEU A 81 17.51 -51.82 -3.38
N GLY A 82 18.13 -52.06 -2.22
CA GLY A 82 19.50 -51.66 -1.92
C GLY A 82 19.61 -50.29 -1.26
N ASP A 83 20.72 -49.58 -1.53
CA ASP A 83 21.03 -48.31 -0.87
C ASP A 83 20.20 -47.14 -1.44
N LYS A 84 19.92 -46.13 -0.59
CA LYS A 84 19.15 -44.95 -1.01
C LYS A 84 19.93 -44.07 -1.99
N THR A 85 19.23 -43.35 -2.85
CA THR A 85 19.81 -42.27 -3.67
C THR A 85 20.32 -41.14 -2.77
N ASP A 86 21.06 -40.19 -3.33
CA ASP A 86 21.48 -38.98 -2.65
C ASP A 86 20.31 -38.02 -2.39
N SER A 87 20.62 -36.82 -1.88
CA SER A 87 19.63 -35.79 -1.55
C SER A 87 18.85 -35.26 -2.76
N ASN A 88 19.23 -35.60 -3.99
CA ASN A 88 18.47 -35.21 -5.20
C ASN A 88 17.36 -36.22 -5.54
N GLY A 89 17.28 -37.34 -4.82
CA GLY A 89 16.28 -38.37 -5.08
C GLY A 89 16.52 -39.18 -6.36
N MET A 90 15.49 -39.90 -6.80
CA MET A 90 15.41 -40.53 -8.12
C MET A 90 14.54 -39.67 -9.04
N VAL A 91 15.09 -39.25 -10.18
CA VAL A 91 14.35 -38.51 -11.20
C VAL A 91 13.90 -39.49 -12.28
N VAL A 92 12.58 -39.59 -12.48
CA VAL A 92 11.96 -40.37 -13.54
C VAL A 92 11.28 -39.40 -14.50
N THR A 93 11.71 -39.39 -15.75
CA THR A 93 11.14 -38.51 -16.78
C THR A 93 10.44 -39.32 -17.86
N PHE A 94 9.18 -39.02 -18.09
CA PHE A 94 8.40 -39.55 -19.20
C PHE A 94 8.39 -38.53 -20.35
N TYR A 95 8.82 -38.97 -21.52
CA TYR A 95 8.77 -38.20 -22.76
C TYR A 95 7.63 -38.76 -23.63
N LEU A 96 6.53 -38.01 -23.69
CA LEU A 96 5.36 -38.27 -24.53
C LEU A 96 5.40 -37.29 -25.70
N ASN A 97 6.08 -37.67 -26.79
CA ASN A 97 6.41 -36.77 -27.90
C ASN A 97 7.19 -35.52 -27.45
N GLN A 98 6.54 -34.35 -27.44
CA GLN A 98 7.12 -33.07 -27.00
C GLN A 98 6.82 -32.77 -25.52
N THR A 99 5.92 -33.53 -24.91
CA THR A 99 5.52 -33.33 -23.51
C THR A 99 6.47 -34.10 -22.59
N LYS A 100 7.05 -33.40 -21.63
CA LYS A 100 7.95 -33.96 -20.61
C LYS A 100 7.23 -33.96 -19.27
N VAL A 101 7.10 -35.12 -18.64
CA VAL A 101 6.58 -35.28 -17.27
C VAL A 101 7.69 -35.77 -16.37
N GLU A 102 8.13 -34.93 -15.44
CA GLU A 102 9.22 -35.24 -14.51
C GLU A 102 8.65 -35.56 -13.12
N ILE A 103 9.03 -36.72 -12.57
CA ILE A 103 8.69 -37.20 -11.23
C ILE A 103 9.99 -37.30 -10.43
N ILE A 104 10.03 -36.65 -9.27
CA ILE A 104 11.17 -36.71 -8.34
C ILE A 104 10.72 -37.53 -7.13
N LEU A 105 11.34 -38.70 -6.95
CA LEU A 105 11.07 -39.61 -5.83
C LEU A 105 12.11 -39.39 -4.73
N ASP A 106 11.69 -38.73 -3.66
CA ASP A 106 12.51 -38.47 -2.48
C ASP A 106 12.91 -39.78 -1.76
N GLN A 107 13.94 -39.69 -0.91
CA GLN A 107 14.49 -40.82 -0.14
C GLN A 107 13.49 -41.51 0.81
N ILE A 108 12.33 -40.88 1.08
CA ILE A 108 11.27 -41.47 1.93
C ILE A 108 10.65 -42.70 1.26
N TYR A 109 10.57 -42.73 -0.07
CA TYR A 109 9.94 -43.83 -0.83
C TYR A 109 10.91 -44.99 -1.08
N GLN A 110 12.07 -44.99 -0.43
CA GLN A 110 13.19 -45.91 -0.68
C GLN A 110 13.42 -46.84 0.52
N ASP A 111 12.37 -47.56 0.91
CA ASP A 111 12.30 -48.39 2.13
C ASP A 111 12.10 -49.89 1.82
N SER A 112 12.28 -50.30 0.55
CA SER A 112 12.02 -51.66 0.07
C SER A 112 10.56 -52.13 0.16
N VAL A 113 9.62 -51.19 0.26
CA VAL A 113 8.18 -51.44 0.10
C VAL A 113 7.73 -50.92 -1.28
N GLU A 114 6.66 -51.51 -1.80
CA GLU A 114 6.01 -51.00 -3.00
C GLU A 114 5.30 -49.68 -2.69
N HIS A 115 5.57 -48.67 -3.51
CA HIS A 115 4.95 -47.35 -3.43
C HIS A 115 4.23 -47.02 -4.74
N SER A 116 3.28 -46.09 -4.65
CA SER A 116 2.66 -45.48 -5.82
C SER A 116 2.82 -43.96 -5.79
N PHE A 117 3.12 -43.34 -6.93
CA PHE A 117 3.17 -41.89 -7.06
C PHE A 117 2.41 -41.45 -8.31
N SER A 118 1.54 -40.46 -8.16
CA SER A 118 0.70 -39.96 -9.24
C SER A 118 1.07 -38.51 -9.57
N LYS A 119 1.10 -38.18 -10.86
CA LYS A 119 1.38 -36.84 -11.34
C LYS A 119 0.44 -36.46 -12.48
N SER A 120 -0.23 -35.33 -12.35
CA SER A 120 -1.01 -34.77 -13.44
C SER A 120 -0.12 -34.07 -14.46
N PHE A 121 -0.56 -34.05 -15.72
CA PHE A 121 0.05 -33.27 -16.78
C PHE A 121 -0.98 -32.87 -17.84
N SER A 122 -0.74 -31.72 -18.48
CA SER A 122 -1.53 -31.30 -19.64
C SER A 122 -0.89 -31.81 -20.93
N TYR A 123 -1.71 -32.19 -21.90
CA TYR A 123 -1.28 -32.58 -23.24
C TYR A 123 -2.03 -31.72 -24.28
N PRO A 124 -1.36 -31.18 -25.31
CA PRO A 124 -1.90 -30.05 -26.07
C PRO A 124 -3.07 -30.40 -27.01
N ILE A 125 -3.21 -31.67 -27.40
CA ILE A 125 -4.21 -32.13 -28.37
C ILE A 125 -4.66 -33.53 -27.95
N GLU A 126 -5.96 -33.81 -27.99
CA GLU A 126 -6.46 -35.17 -27.81
C GLU A 126 -5.74 -36.15 -28.76
N PHE A 127 -5.25 -37.25 -28.21
CA PHE A 127 -4.44 -38.23 -28.94
C PHE A 127 -5.04 -39.61 -28.75
N VAL A 128 -5.31 -40.33 -29.84
CA VAL A 128 -5.88 -41.69 -29.83
C VAL A 128 -5.18 -42.55 -30.88
N GLU A 129 -3.92 -42.90 -30.64
CA GLU A 129 -3.12 -43.74 -31.55
C GLU A 129 -2.10 -44.57 -30.73
N SER A 130 -1.24 -45.32 -31.41
CA SER A 130 -0.06 -45.92 -30.77
C SER A 130 1.00 -44.86 -30.48
N MET A 131 1.61 -44.85 -29.29
CA MET A 131 2.67 -43.90 -28.92
C MET A 131 3.90 -44.62 -28.37
N ASN A 132 5.08 -44.19 -28.82
CA ASN A 132 6.35 -44.55 -28.19
C ASN A 132 6.66 -43.58 -27.05
N ILE A 133 6.65 -44.08 -25.81
CA ILE A 133 7.05 -43.32 -24.63
C ILE A 133 8.50 -43.63 -24.32
N THR A 134 9.32 -42.60 -24.10
CA THR A 134 10.67 -42.78 -23.54
C THR A 134 10.66 -42.46 -22.06
N ILE A 135 11.14 -43.39 -21.24
CA ILE A 135 11.27 -43.24 -19.80
C ILE A 135 12.76 -43.12 -19.47
N SER A 136 13.16 -41.98 -18.92
CA SER A 136 14.53 -41.73 -18.46
C SER A 136 14.58 -41.83 -16.95
N CYS A 137 15.42 -42.71 -16.43
CA CYS A 137 15.69 -42.85 -15.00
C CYS A 137 17.08 -42.33 -14.68
N LYS A 138 17.18 -41.48 -13.65
CA LYS A 138 18.42 -40.90 -13.17
C LYS A 138 18.42 -40.75 -11.65
N GLY A 139 19.35 -41.42 -10.98
CA GLY A 139 19.58 -41.26 -9.55
C GLY A 139 20.92 -41.87 -9.17
N LYS A 140 21.63 -41.27 -8.21
CA LYS A 140 22.95 -41.74 -7.73
C LYS A 140 22.92 -41.95 -6.22
N THR A 141 23.77 -42.83 -5.71
CA THR A 141 23.97 -42.98 -4.25
C THR A 141 24.91 -41.90 -3.70
N SER A 142 24.94 -41.73 -2.37
CA SER A 142 25.79 -40.73 -1.72
C SER A 142 27.25 -41.18 -1.65
N TYR A 143 27.49 -42.49 -1.51
CA TYR A 143 28.83 -43.05 -1.35
C TYR A 143 29.21 -44.02 -2.46
N PHE A 144 30.51 -44.11 -2.76
CA PHE A 144 31.02 -44.86 -3.91
C PHE A 144 30.86 -46.39 -3.84
N PHE A 145 30.64 -46.92 -2.64
CA PHE A 145 30.42 -48.34 -2.40
C PHE A 145 28.94 -48.71 -2.34
N GLU A 146 28.05 -47.73 -2.35
CA GLU A 146 26.61 -47.93 -2.30
C GLU A 146 26.06 -48.21 -3.69
N SER A 147 25.08 -49.10 -3.76
CA SER A 147 24.35 -49.41 -4.98
C SER A 147 22.91 -49.81 -4.69
N GLY A 148 22.03 -49.52 -5.63
CA GLY A 148 20.63 -49.92 -5.54
C GLY A 148 20.02 -50.17 -6.92
N SER A 149 18.76 -50.59 -6.91
CA SER A 149 17.94 -50.70 -8.11
C SER A 149 16.56 -50.12 -7.86
N PHE A 150 16.03 -49.46 -8.87
CA PHE A 150 14.69 -48.92 -8.93
C PHE A 150 13.91 -49.69 -9.99
N GLN A 151 12.75 -50.21 -9.61
CA GLN A 151 11.88 -50.98 -10.48
C GLN A 151 10.54 -50.26 -10.63
N ILE A 152 10.18 -49.88 -11.86
CA ILE A 152 8.80 -49.46 -12.20
C ILE A 152 8.03 -50.75 -12.52
N LEU A 153 6.91 -50.94 -11.84
CA LEU A 153 6.05 -52.12 -11.99
C LEU A 153 5.11 -51.95 -13.18
N SER A 154 4.75 -53.08 -13.80
CA SER A 154 3.86 -53.14 -14.95
C SER A 154 2.41 -52.71 -14.65
N THR A 155 2.07 -52.56 -13.37
CA THR A 155 0.79 -52.01 -12.91
C THR A 155 0.71 -50.48 -13.02
N SER A 156 1.79 -49.81 -13.40
CA SER A 156 1.81 -48.36 -13.66
C SER A 156 0.86 -47.99 -14.79
N THR A 157 0.11 -46.91 -14.62
CA THR A 157 -0.93 -46.48 -15.55
C THR A 157 -0.73 -45.04 -16.02
N ILE A 158 -1.21 -44.77 -17.22
CA ILE A 158 -1.49 -43.42 -17.70
C ILE A 158 -2.96 -43.38 -18.08
N GLU A 159 -3.68 -42.39 -17.55
CA GLU A 159 -5.13 -42.27 -17.73
C GLU A 159 -5.53 -40.79 -17.93
N PRO A 160 -6.49 -40.48 -18.81
CA PRO A 160 -7.04 -39.14 -18.89
C PRO A 160 -7.86 -38.82 -17.63
N ILE A 161 -7.86 -37.56 -17.22
CA ILE A 161 -8.64 -37.06 -16.09
C ILE A 161 -9.79 -36.23 -16.65
N ASP A 162 -11.02 -36.65 -16.37
CA ASP A 162 -12.20 -35.85 -16.67
C ASP A 162 -12.13 -34.51 -15.93
N ILE A 163 -12.13 -33.40 -16.67
CA ILE A 163 -12.18 -32.06 -16.10
C ILE A 163 -13.65 -31.77 -15.76
N PRO A 164 -14.04 -31.66 -14.49
CA PRO A 164 -15.42 -31.37 -14.13
C PRO A 164 -15.80 -29.97 -14.62
N VAL A 165 -16.98 -29.89 -15.25
CA VAL A 165 -17.68 -28.62 -15.46
C VAL A 165 -18.35 -28.26 -14.13
N LEU A 166 -17.96 -27.14 -13.56
CA LEU A 166 -18.46 -26.72 -12.25
C LEU A 166 -19.90 -26.21 -12.34
N ASP A 167 -20.71 -26.60 -11.37
CA ASP A 167 -22.05 -26.08 -11.12
C ASP A 167 -22.18 -25.63 -9.65
N GLU A 168 -23.38 -25.23 -9.24
CA GLU A 168 -23.69 -24.81 -7.87
C GLU A 168 -23.70 -25.98 -6.86
N ILE A 169 -23.52 -27.22 -7.30
CA ILE A 169 -23.49 -28.40 -6.44
C ILE A 169 -22.04 -28.67 -6.02
N GLN A 170 -21.83 -28.86 -4.72
CA GLN A 170 -20.52 -29.24 -4.21
C GLN A 170 -20.07 -30.56 -4.85
N THR A 171 -18.99 -30.49 -5.62
CA THR A 171 -18.45 -31.59 -6.40
C THR A 171 -17.04 -31.93 -5.93
N VAL A 172 -16.73 -33.22 -5.78
CA VAL A 172 -15.37 -33.68 -5.49
C VAL A 172 -14.53 -33.49 -6.75
N LEU A 173 -13.44 -32.73 -6.64
CA LEU A 173 -12.56 -32.41 -7.75
C LEU A 173 -11.43 -33.44 -7.84
N PRO A 174 -11.02 -33.87 -9.05
CA PRO A 174 -9.91 -34.79 -9.20
C PRO A 174 -8.62 -34.10 -8.74
N CYS A 175 -7.94 -34.67 -7.75
CA CYS A 175 -6.77 -34.08 -7.11
C CYS A 175 -5.61 -35.05 -7.19
N ASN A 176 -4.49 -34.63 -7.79
CA ASN A 176 -3.31 -35.48 -7.96
C ASN A 176 -2.02 -34.78 -7.49
N PRO A 177 -1.17 -35.47 -6.71
CA PRO A 177 -1.40 -36.79 -6.09
C PRO A 177 -2.40 -36.73 -4.94
N SER A 178 -2.96 -37.88 -4.56
CA SER A 178 -3.85 -38.03 -3.39
C SER A 178 -3.11 -38.13 -2.06
N GLN A 179 -1.79 -38.31 -2.11
CA GLN A 179 -0.88 -38.35 -0.97
C GLN A 179 0.42 -37.63 -1.32
N LEU A 180 1.00 -36.91 -0.36
CA LEU A 180 2.30 -36.26 -0.49
C LEU A 180 3.17 -36.65 0.69
N GLY A 181 4.39 -37.11 0.42
CA GLY A 181 5.41 -37.29 1.42
C GLY A 181 6.68 -36.53 1.04
N PHE A 182 7.34 -35.91 2.03
CA PHE A 182 8.69 -35.35 1.86
C PHE A 182 9.46 -35.20 3.17
N TYR A 183 10.78 -35.03 3.10
CA TYR A 183 11.61 -34.66 4.25
C TYR A 183 11.60 -33.13 4.46
N GLY A 184 11.38 -32.71 5.70
CA GLY A 184 11.55 -31.31 6.10
C GLY A 184 13.02 -30.85 6.01
N LEU A 185 13.21 -29.54 5.87
CA LEU A 185 14.52 -28.91 5.86
C LEU A 185 14.81 -28.25 7.21
N PHE A 186 16.04 -28.38 7.70
CA PHE A 186 16.50 -27.67 8.90
C PHE A 186 16.44 -26.14 8.72
N SER A 187 16.67 -25.66 7.50
CA SER A 187 16.53 -24.25 7.13
C SER A 187 15.91 -24.13 5.74
N GLY A 188 15.04 -23.15 5.57
CA GLY A 188 14.30 -22.92 4.32
C GLY A 188 12.89 -23.52 4.32
N VAL A 189 12.20 -23.31 3.20
CA VAL A 189 10.85 -23.82 2.94
C VAL A 189 10.97 -25.02 2.00
N LYS A 190 10.37 -26.15 2.37
CA LYS A 190 10.09 -27.25 1.44
C LYS A 190 8.62 -27.12 1.03
N SER A 191 8.37 -27.24 -0.26
CA SER A 191 7.04 -27.12 -0.85
C SER A 191 6.82 -28.28 -1.79
N GLU A 192 5.70 -28.96 -1.62
CA GLU A 192 5.16 -29.93 -2.56
C GLU A 192 3.72 -29.52 -2.89
N TYR A 193 3.14 -30.00 -3.99
CA TYR A 193 1.81 -29.57 -4.40
C TYR A 193 0.94 -30.71 -4.91
N VAL A 194 -0.35 -30.52 -4.74
CA VAL A 194 -1.39 -31.23 -5.49
C VAL A 194 -1.99 -30.31 -6.53
N GLU A 195 -2.47 -30.89 -7.61
CA GLU A 195 -3.02 -30.16 -8.75
C GLU A 195 -4.39 -30.73 -9.14
N THR A 196 -5.30 -29.84 -9.52
CA THR A 196 -6.58 -30.16 -10.13
C THR A 196 -6.80 -29.28 -11.36
N ALA A 197 -7.70 -29.70 -12.25
CA ALA A 197 -8.16 -28.87 -13.34
C ALA A 197 -9.69 -28.78 -13.26
N VAL A 198 -10.23 -27.59 -13.52
CA VAL A 198 -11.67 -27.33 -13.60
C VAL A 198 -11.99 -26.48 -14.81
N TYR A 199 -13.21 -26.61 -15.33
CA TYR A 199 -13.69 -25.78 -16.43
C TYR A 199 -14.80 -24.84 -15.93
N SER A 200 -14.63 -23.53 -16.13
CA SER A 200 -15.67 -22.53 -15.85
C SER A 200 -16.28 -22.01 -17.15
N LEU A 201 -17.61 -21.92 -17.18
CA LEU A 201 -18.35 -21.37 -18.31
C LEU A 201 -18.49 -19.84 -18.23
N ASN A 202 -18.44 -19.29 -17.02
CA ASN A 202 -18.72 -17.89 -16.75
C ASN A 202 -17.43 -17.16 -16.38
N ASP A 203 -17.23 -15.97 -16.97
CA ASP A 203 -16.32 -14.98 -16.42
C ASP A 203 -16.83 -14.57 -15.02
N SER A 204 -15.94 -14.32 -14.06
CA SER A 204 -16.25 -13.84 -12.68
C SER A 204 -16.90 -14.83 -11.71
N SER A 205 -16.86 -16.15 -11.97
CA SER A 205 -17.29 -17.12 -10.96
C SER A 205 -16.21 -17.33 -9.89
N THR A 206 -16.58 -17.27 -8.62
CA THR A 206 -15.71 -17.71 -7.51
C THR A 206 -15.96 -19.18 -7.21
N LEU A 207 -14.90 -19.96 -7.10
CA LEU A 207 -14.93 -21.35 -6.68
C LEU A 207 -14.64 -21.43 -5.20
N ASN A 208 -15.64 -21.80 -4.40
CA ASN A 208 -15.42 -22.16 -3.01
C ASN A 208 -14.84 -23.55 -2.95
N VAL A 209 -13.54 -23.62 -2.68
CA VAL A 209 -12.81 -24.86 -2.54
C VAL A 209 -12.65 -25.20 -1.06
N THR A 210 -12.99 -26.44 -0.72
CA THR A 210 -12.65 -27.06 0.56
C THR A 210 -11.63 -28.16 0.31
N LEU A 211 -10.42 -27.96 0.84
CA LEU A 211 -9.33 -28.93 0.86
C LEU A 211 -9.27 -29.59 2.24
N SER A 212 -9.46 -30.90 2.28
CA SER A 212 -9.32 -31.72 3.50
C SER A 212 -8.16 -32.69 3.33
N PHE A 213 -7.34 -32.86 4.37
CA PHE A 213 -6.21 -33.78 4.36
C PHE A 213 -5.84 -34.20 5.78
N ASP A 214 -5.25 -35.37 5.90
CA ASP A 214 -4.65 -35.87 7.14
C ASP A 214 -3.15 -35.64 7.13
N THR A 215 -2.56 -35.31 8.29
CA THR A 215 -1.11 -35.17 8.45
C THR A 215 -0.57 -36.11 9.51
N ASN A 216 0.69 -36.54 9.35
CA ASN A 216 1.42 -37.09 10.49
C ASN A 216 1.76 -35.97 11.49
N SER A 217 1.91 -36.31 12.77
CA SER A 217 2.31 -35.30 13.76
C SER A 217 3.74 -34.83 13.49
N PHE A 218 3.90 -33.64 12.89
CA PHE A 218 5.17 -32.97 12.69
C PHE A 218 5.19 -31.60 13.38
N SER A 219 6.40 -31.10 13.66
CA SER A 219 6.60 -29.77 14.24
C SER A 219 7.36 -28.90 13.25
N ALA A 220 6.71 -27.85 12.78
CA ALA A 220 7.30 -26.83 11.91
C ALA A 220 7.28 -25.46 12.59
N ASN A 221 8.19 -24.57 12.20
CA ASN A 221 8.15 -23.19 12.68
C ASN A 221 7.00 -22.40 12.03
N SER A 222 6.72 -22.68 10.76
CA SER A 222 5.50 -22.24 10.09
C SER A 222 5.07 -23.23 9.02
N GLN A 223 3.77 -23.27 8.75
CA GLN A 223 3.17 -24.10 7.71
C GLN A 223 1.96 -23.37 7.13
N TYR A 224 1.86 -23.37 5.80
CA TYR A 224 0.81 -22.67 5.08
C TYR A 224 0.58 -23.33 3.71
N LEU A 225 -0.60 -23.07 3.17
CA LEU A 225 -1.04 -23.50 1.87
C LEU A 225 -1.01 -22.32 0.91
N GLU A 226 -0.35 -22.43 -0.25
CA GLU A 226 -0.49 -21.46 -1.33
C GLU A 226 -1.39 -22.06 -2.43
N ALA A 227 -2.53 -21.44 -2.69
CA ALA A 227 -3.36 -21.76 -3.85
C ALA A 227 -2.92 -20.89 -5.04
N LYS A 228 -2.59 -21.56 -6.14
CA LYS A 228 -2.23 -20.93 -7.42
C LYS A 228 -3.21 -21.32 -8.51
N ILE A 229 -3.56 -20.38 -9.37
CA ILE A 229 -4.27 -20.65 -10.62
C ILE A 229 -3.36 -20.27 -11.78
N ASN A 230 -3.13 -21.20 -12.70
CA ASN A 230 -2.30 -20.95 -13.89
C ASN A 230 -0.96 -20.28 -13.52
N ASP A 231 -0.31 -20.79 -12.47
CA ASP A 231 0.94 -20.31 -11.87
C ASP A 231 0.91 -18.96 -11.13
N THR A 232 -0.24 -18.30 -11.05
CA THR A 232 -0.41 -17.06 -10.26
C THR A 232 -0.88 -17.37 -8.84
N ILE A 233 -0.21 -16.85 -7.82
CA ILE A 233 -0.64 -16.99 -6.42
C ILE A 233 -1.91 -16.18 -6.20
N ILE A 234 -2.96 -16.86 -5.74
CA ILE A 234 -4.26 -16.25 -5.45
C ILE A 234 -4.43 -16.06 -3.96
N LYS A 235 -4.11 -17.11 -3.17
CA LYS A 235 -4.35 -17.09 -1.73
C LYS A 235 -3.28 -17.86 -0.97
N THR A 236 -2.94 -17.36 0.21
CA THR A 236 -2.09 -18.05 1.18
C THR A 236 -2.85 -18.20 2.49
N GLU A 237 -2.92 -19.41 3.02
CA GLU A 237 -3.67 -19.71 4.24
C GLU A 237 -2.81 -20.57 5.19
N SER A 238 -2.61 -20.14 6.44
CA SER A 238 -1.95 -20.96 7.45
C SER A 238 -2.87 -22.10 7.91
N PHE A 239 -2.31 -23.27 8.22
CA PHE A 239 -3.10 -24.38 8.75
C PHE A 239 -2.51 -24.94 10.07
N PRO A 240 -3.36 -25.45 10.98
CA PRO A 240 -2.90 -25.92 12.29
C PRO A 240 -2.08 -27.21 12.18
N ALA A 241 -1.25 -27.49 13.18
CA ALA A 241 -0.50 -28.74 13.31
C ALA A 241 -1.40 -29.88 13.86
N ASP A 242 -2.55 -30.08 13.21
CA ASP A 242 -3.53 -31.10 13.57
C ASP A 242 -3.42 -32.31 12.62
N SER A 243 -3.81 -33.49 13.11
CA SER A 243 -3.78 -34.71 12.31
C SER A 243 -4.80 -34.73 11.16
N SER A 244 -5.84 -33.91 11.22
CA SER A 244 -6.88 -33.77 10.18
C SER A 244 -7.18 -32.29 10.03
N VAL A 245 -6.91 -31.75 8.84
CA VAL A 245 -7.03 -30.34 8.53
C VAL A 245 -8.10 -30.15 7.45
N THR A 246 -8.91 -29.10 7.57
CA THR A 246 -9.83 -28.67 6.52
C THR A 246 -9.66 -27.17 6.31
N VAL A 247 -9.30 -26.79 5.09
CA VAL A 247 -9.11 -25.39 4.69
C VAL A 247 -10.15 -25.05 3.62
N SER A 248 -10.88 -23.96 3.83
CA SER A 248 -11.84 -23.44 2.83
C SER A 248 -11.37 -22.10 2.30
N MET A 249 -11.48 -21.91 0.98
CA MET A 249 -11.10 -20.66 0.32
C MET A 249 -11.93 -20.40 -0.93
N ALA A 250 -12.21 -19.13 -1.20
CA ALA A 250 -12.78 -18.68 -2.47
C ALA A 250 -11.64 -18.42 -3.46
N ILE A 251 -11.76 -18.97 -4.66
CA ILE A 251 -10.77 -18.91 -5.73
C ILE A 251 -11.45 -18.33 -6.98
N PRO A 252 -11.07 -17.13 -7.48
CA PRO A 252 -11.66 -16.56 -8.68
C PRO A 252 -11.26 -17.39 -9.91
N LEU A 253 -12.23 -17.80 -10.73
CA LEU A 253 -11.96 -18.54 -11.96
C LEU A 253 -12.01 -17.62 -13.17
N ILE A 254 -11.15 -17.89 -14.15
CA ILE A 254 -11.28 -17.32 -15.50
C ILE A 254 -12.18 -18.22 -16.35
N GLN A 255 -12.86 -17.66 -17.35
CA GLN A 255 -13.60 -18.47 -18.32
C GLN A 255 -12.66 -19.46 -19.02
N GLY A 256 -13.11 -20.71 -19.13
CA GLY A 256 -12.37 -21.82 -19.69
C GLY A 256 -11.67 -22.67 -18.62
N LYS A 257 -10.51 -23.22 -18.99
CA LYS A 257 -9.75 -24.15 -18.16
C LYS A 257 -8.92 -23.41 -17.11
N ASN A 258 -9.05 -23.86 -15.87
CA ASN A 258 -8.28 -23.38 -14.73
C ASN A 258 -7.48 -24.54 -14.15
N ILE A 259 -6.15 -24.43 -14.13
CA ILE A 259 -5.29 -25.39 -13.43
C ILE A 259 -5.00 -24.81 -12.04
N ILE A 260 -5.49 -25.49 -11.00
CA ILE A 260 -5.38 -25.05 -9.62
C ILE A 260 -4.34 -25.93 -8.91
N ARG A 261 -3.31 -25.29 -8.34
CA ARG A 261 -2.25 -25.95 -7.57
C ARG A 261 -2.31 -25.52 -6.12
N PHE A 262 -2.31 -26.48 -5.21
CA PHE A 262 -2.22 -26.25 -3.77
C PHE A 262 -0.85 -26.67 -3.27
N HIS A 263 0.01 -25.69 -3.00
CA HIS A 263 1.34 -25.90 -2.46
C HIS A 263 1.31 -26.01 -0.94
N PHE A 264 1.72 -27.15 -0.40
CA PHE A 264 1.95 -27.38 1.01
C PHE A 264 3.35 -26.91 1.38
N CYS A 265 3.45 -25.70 1.94
CA CYS A 265 4.71 -25.06 2.31
C CYS A 265 5.00 -25.27 3.79
N VAL A 266 6.11 -25.92 4.11
CA VAL A 266 6.55 -26.19 5.48
C VAL A 266 7.95 -25.61 5.71
N TYR A 267 8.06 -24.73 6.71
CA TYR A 267 9.30 -24.02 7.05
C TYR A 267 9.93 -24.58 8.33
N MET A 268 11.23 -24.89 8.26
CA MET A 268 12.03 -25.40 9.39
C MET A 268 11.37 -26.58 10.12
N CYS A 269 11.28 -27.72 9.44
CA CYS A 269 10.77 -28.97 10.02
C CYS A 269 11.88 -30.03 9.98
N MET A 270 12.05 -30.76 11.08
CA MET A 270 12.99 -31.89 11.17
C MET A 270 12.18 -33.18 11.20
N GLY A 271 12.20 -33.93 10.11
CA GLY A 271 11.53 -35.22 10.02
C GLY A 271 10.78 -35.44 8.71
N GLU A 272 10.09 -36.56 8.65
CA GLU A 272 9.19 -36.93 7.55
C GLU A 272 7.86 -36.22 7.73
N ILE A 273 7.33 -35.69 6.63
CA ILE A 273 6.03 -35.04 6.58
C ILE A 273 5.20 -35.84 5.58
N TRP A 274 4.00 -36.24 6.00
CA TRP A 274 3.05 -36.97 5.18
C TRP A 274 1.71 -36.25 5.20
N PHE A 275 1.18 -35.97 4.01
CA PHE A 275 -0.20 -35.55 3.77
C PHE A 275 -0.91 -36.72 3.09
N THR A 276 -2.01 -37.19 3.69
CA THR A 276 -2.78 -38.33 3.18
C THR A 276 -4.26 -37.96 3.11
N ASN A 277 -5.06 -38.78 2.44
CA ASN A 277 -6.50 -38.54 2.27
C ASN A 277 -6.80 -37.12 1.75
N ILE A 278 -5.99 -36.65 0.80
CA ILE A 278 -6.15 -35.31 0.24
C ILE A 278 -7.42 -35.32 -0.62
N VAL A 279 -8.47 -34.70 -0.11
CA VAL A 279 -9.77 -34.57 -0.78
C VAL A 279 -10.00 -33.11 -1.10
N LEU A 280 -10.23 -32.84 -2.37
CA LEU A 280 -10.59 -31.52 -2.86
C LEU A 280 -12.07 -31.53 -3.23
N SER A 281 -12.85 -30.58 -2.72
CA SER A 281 -14.21 -30.34 -3.18
C SER A 281 -14.38 -28.87 -3.54
N GLY A 282 -15.17 -28.61 -4.58
CA GLY A 282 -15.45 -27.27 -5.07
C GLY A 282 -16.94 -27.08 -5.24
N LYS A 283 -17.45 -25.91 -4.85
CA LYS A 283 -18.78 -25.43 -5.23
C LYS A 283 -18.61 -24.10 -5.95
N LEU A 284 -19.21 -23.96 -7.13
CA LEU A 284 -19.30 -22.65 -7.77
C LEU A 284 -20.19 -21.78 -6.89
N GLN A 285 -19.66 -20.67 -6.39
CA GLN A 285 -20.45 -19.68 -5.70
C GLN A 285 -20.92 -18.65 -6.73
N VAL A 286 -22.23 -18.61 -6.95
CA VAL A 286 -22.82 -17.50 -7.69
C VAL A 286 -22.82 -16.30 -6.76
N LEU A 287 -22.38 -15.16 -7.26
CA LEU A 287 -22.28 -13.92 -6.49
C LEU A 287 -23.61 -13.56 -5.79
N GLU A 288 -24.73 -13.96 -6.39
CA GLU A 288 -26.09 -13.76 -5.89
C GLU A 288 -26.38 -14.49 -4.57
N ASP A 289 -25.74 -15.64 -4.31
CA ASP A 289 -25.89 -16.41 -3.06
C ASP A 289 -25.27 -15.70 -1.85
N LEU A 290 -24.41 -14.69 -2.08
CA LEU A 290 -23.78 -13.91 -1.03
C LEU A 290 -24.66 -12.74 -0.56
N ILE A 291 -25.72 -12.39 -1.29
CA ILE A 291 -26.52 -11.22 -0.98
C ILE A 291 -27.34 -11.49 0.30
N PRO A 292 -27.28 -10.63 1.33
CA PRO A 292 -28.04 -10.80 2.56
C PRO A 292 -29.54 -10.81 2.28
N GLU A 293 -30.31 -11.61 3.02
CA GLU A 293 -31.77 -11.67 2.87
C GLU A 293 -32.45 -10.31 3.10
N ASP A 294 -31.82 -9.42 3.89
CA ASP A 294 -32.28 -8.06 4.17
C ASP A 294 -31.70 -7.00 3.21
N CYS A 295 -31.03 -7.40 2.13
CA CYS A 295 -30.60 -6.48 1.10
C CYS A 295 -31.80 -5.90 0.34
N PHE A 296 -31.88 -4.57 0.27
CA PHE A 296 -32.85 -3.84 -0.53
C PHE A 296 -32.46 -3.82 -2.00
N ASP A 297 -31.20 -3.47 -2.28
CA ASP A 297 -30.63 -3.38 -3.62
C ASP A 297 -29.11 -3.53 -3.52
N TRP A 298 -28.45 -4.00 -4.57
CA TRP A 298 -27.03 -4.33 -4.53
C TRP A 298 -26.33 -3.99 -5.84
N PHE A 299 -25.01 -3.84 -5.78
CA PHE A 299 -24.18 -3.56 -6.93
C PHE A 299 -22.87 -4.37 -6.89
N PRO A 300 -22.55 -5.13 -7.95
CA PRO A 300 -21.29 -5.85 -8.03
C PRO A 300 -20.13 -4.89 -8.36
N CYS A 301 -19.15 -4.83 -7.48
CA CYS A 301 -17.93 -4.04 -7.60
C CYS A 301 -16.87 -4.81 -8.39
N ASN A 302 -17.02 -4.93 -9.72
CA ASN A 302 -16.17 -5.76 -10.58
C ASN A 302 -15.03 -4.99 -11.28
N ASN A 303 -14.68 -3.79 -10.81
CA ASN A 303 -13.71 -2.91 -11.47
C ASN A 303 -13.01 -2.05 -10.43
N PRO A 304 -11.81 -1.53 -10.71
CA PRO A 304 -11.11 -0.63 -9.79
C PRO A 304 -11.86 0.68 -9.56
N THR A 305 -13.00 0.90 -10.22
CA THR A 305 -13.90 2.03 -10.01
C THR A 305 -15.31 1.55 -9.72
N VAL A 306 -15.87 1.96 -8.59
CA VAL A 306 -17.29 1.82 -8.26
C VAL A 306 -17.98 3.12 -8.64
N ASP A 307 -19.14 3.03 -9.29
CA ASP A 307 -20.05 4.15 -9.55
C ASP A 307 -21.46 3.59 -9.73
N CYS A 308 -22.21 3.53 -8.65
CA CYS A 308 -23.56 2.97 -8.62
C CYS A 308 -24.54 3.96 -8.01
N THR A 309 -25.82 3.85 -8.37
CA THR A 309 -26.88 4.73 -7.88
C THR A 309 -28.09 3.91 -7.50
N PHE A 310 -28.49 3.99 -6.23
CA PHE A 310 -29.65 3.33 -5.64
C PHE A 310 -30.83 4.28 -5.58
N ASN A 311 -32.03 3.85 -5.97
CA ASN A 311 -33.23 4.67 -5.83
C ASN A 311 -33.83 4.51 -4.43
N LEU A 312 -33.79 5.57 -3.61
CA LEU A 312 -34.30 5.57 -2.24
C LEU A 312 -35.77 6.02 -2.16
N SER A 313 -36.45 6.26 -3.28
CA SER A 313 -37.79 6.87 -3.27
C SER A 313 -38.86 5.97 -2.64
N SER A 314 -38.62 4.66 -2.55
CA SER A 314 -39.47 3.71 -1.81
C SER A 314 -39.42 3.90 -0.30
N PHE A 315 -38.34 4.47 0.24
CA PHE A 315 -38.18 4.74 1.68
C PHE A 315 -38.89 6.03 2.12
N LYS A 316 -39.47 6.78 1.19
CA LYS A 316 -40.17 8.03 1.50
C LYS A 316 -41.47 7.80 2.25
N PRO A 317 -41.70 8.45 3.40
CA PRO A 317 -43.03 8.55 3.97
C PRO A 317 -43.97 9.33 3.05
N PHE A 318 -45.28 9.07 3.17
CA PHE A 318 -46.28 9.87 2.47
C PHE A 318 -46.31 11.30 3.05
N SER A 319 -45.92 12.29 2.26
CA SER A 319 -46.02 13.71 2.59
C SER A 319 -47.04 14.43 1.73
N VAL A 320 -47.67 15.46 2.28
CA VAL A 320 -48.56 16.39 1.55
C VAL A 320 -47.84 17.69 1.18
N VAL A 321 -46.67 17.95 1.77
CA VAL A 321 -45.94 19.20 1.61
C VAL A 321 -44.68 18.95 0.78
N GLU A 322 -44.43 19.82 -0.21
CA GLU A 322 -43.30 19.68 -1.16
C GLU A 322 -41.94 19.98 -0.51
N GLU A 323 -41.93 20.79 0.55
CA GLU A 323 -40.72 21.28 1.22
C GLU A 323 -40.58 20.60 2.58
N GLN A 324 -39.49 19.84 2.76
CA GLN A 324 -39.25 19.04 3.97
C GLN A 324 -37.76 19.00 4.28
N ASN A 325 -37.44 18.96 5.57
CA ASN A 325 -36.17 18.45 6.07
C ASN A 325 -36.19 16.92 5.95
N LEU A 326 -35.05 16.35 5.58
CA LEU A 326 -34.84 14.94 5.35
C LEU A 326 -33.79 14.44 6.34
N LEU A 327 -34.18 13.54 7.23
CA LEU A 327 -33.24 12.74 8.02
C LEU A 327 -33.08 11.40 7.31
N VAL A 328 -31.96 11.23 6.60
CA VAL A 328 -31.70 10.03 5.79
C VAL A 328 -30.72 9.14 6.52
N SER A 329 -31.16 7.93 6.89
CA SER A 329 -30.30 6.87 7.45
C SER A 329 -30.12 5.77 6.40
N ILE A 330 -28.88 5.55 5.98
CA ILE A 330 -28.48 4.56 4.97
C ILE A 330 -27.65 3.48 5.65
N TYR A 331 -28.19 2.28 5.71
CA TYR A 331 -27.48 1.11 6.22
C TYR A 331 -26.99 0.29 5.03
N TYR A 332 -25.71 -0.09 5.03
CA TYR A 332 -25.11 -0.83 3.93
C TYR A 332 -24.15 -1.89 4.47
N GLU A 333 -23.89 -2.90 3.65
CA GLU A 333 -22.90 -3.95 3.88
C GLU A 333 -22.05 -4.10 2.61
N TYR A 334 -20.77 -4.45 2.76
CA TYR A 334 -19.97 -4.87 1.63
C TYR A 334 -19.51 -6.31 1.81
N ILE A 335 -19.69 -7.10 0.76
CA ILE A 335 -19.39 -8.53 0.77
C ILE A 335 -18.33 -8.79 -0.28
N GLY A 336 -17.11 -9.03 0.18
CA GLY A 336 -15.95 -9.23 -0.67
C GLY A 336 -14.69 -9.27 0.19
N SER A 337 -13.56 -9.50 -0.47
CA SER A 337 -12.26 -9.36 0.18
C SER A 337 -11.96 -7.86 0.43
N GLU A 338 -11.08 -7.57 1.39
CA GLU A 338 -10.93 -6.25 2.03
C GLU A 338 -10.97 -5.06 1.05
N ILE A 339 -11.83 -4.08 1.34
CA ILE A 339 -11.86 -2.82 0.60
C ILE A 339 -10.87 -1.84 1.21
N LEU A 340 -10.00 -1.29 0.38
CA LEU A 340 -9.31 -0.03 0.65
C LEU A 340 -9.35 0.86 -0.60
N PRO A 341 -9.45 2.20 -0.51
CA PRO A 341 -10.11 3.04 0.49
C PRO A 341 -11.11 4.06 -0.14
N ILE A 342 -11.88 4.76 0.71
CA ILE A 342 -12.70 5.97 0.39
C ILE A 342 -13.72 5.77 -0.75
N LEU A 343 -14.85 5.12 -0.46
CA LEU A 343 -16.05 5.37 -1.27
C LEU A 343 -16.62 6.71 -0.87
N ASP A 344 -16.72 7.61 -1.84
CA ASP A 344 -17.51 8.82 -1.75
C ASP A 344 -18.98 8.49 -2.02
N TYR A 345 -19.86 9.33 -1.52
CA TYR A 345 -21.29 9.15 -1.71
C TYR A 345 -22.03 10.48 -1.88
N GLN A 346 -23.15 10.43 -2.59
CA GLN A 346 -24.01 11.57 -2.86
C GLN A 346 -25.47 11.19 -2.68
N LEU A 347 -26.25 12.08 -2.07
CA LEU A 347 -27.70 12.04 -2.12
C LEU A 347 -28.17 12.99 -3.23
N LEU A 348 -28.97 12.49 -4.16
CA LEU A 348 -29.44 13.19 -5.34
C LEU A 348 -30.97 13.37 -5.31
N SER A 349 -31.45 14.53 -5.76
CA SER A 349 -32.86 14.78 -6.10
C SER A 349 -32.93 15.36 -7.50
N LYS A 350 -33.62 14.70 -8.45
CA LYS A 350 -33.70 15.19 -9.85
C LYS A 350 -32.34 15.51 -10.50
N SER A 351 -31.27 14.82 -10.07
CA SER A 351 -29.85 15.02 -10.40
C SER A 351 -29.10 16.12 -9.65
N ASP A 352 -29.77 16.92 -8.82
CA ASP A 352 -29.10 17.88 -7.94
C ASP A 352 -28.52 17.15 -6.73
N VAL A 353 -27.26 17.45 -6.42
CA VAL A 353 -26.58 16.92 -5.22
C VAL A 353 -27.12 17.68 -4.01
N ILE A 354 -27.92 17.00 -3.19
CA ILE A 354 -28.47 17.55 -1.95
C ILE A 354 -27.50 17.34 -0.79
N PHE A 355 -26.76 16.24 -0.83
CA PHE A 355 -25.73 15.91 0.16
C PHE A 355 -24.57 15.19 -0.54
N SER A 356 -23.35 15.40 -0.04
CA SER A 356 -22.16 14.65 -0.44
C SER A 356 -21.30 14.39 0.77
N GLY A 357 -20.81 13.17 0.91
CA GLY A 357 -19.85 12.79 1.94
C GLY A 357 -18.77 11.89 1.36
N ASN A 358 -17.70 11.73 2.13
CA ASN A 358 -16.55 10.90 1.78
C ASN A 358 -16.38 9.82 2.87
N ASP A 359 -15.52 8.84 2.62
CA ASP A 359 -15.10 7.83 3.60
C ASP A 359 -16.26 6.98 4.17
N LEU A 360 -17.11 6.45 3.29
CA LEU A 360 -18.25 5.60 3.67
C LEU A 360 -17.88 4.56 4.75
N PHE A 361 -16.81 3.77 4.54
CA PHE A 361 -16.37 2.69 5.44
C PHE A 361 -15.77 3.08 6.79
N SER A 362 -15.61 4.38 7.09
CA SER A 362 -15.25 4.81 8.45
C SER A 362 -16.38 4.59 9.46
N HIS A 363 -17.62 4.41 8.99
CA HIS A 363 -18.80 4.22 9.83
C HIS A 363 -19.27 2.76 9.76
N PRO A 364 -18.99 1.94 10.78
CA PRO A 364 -19.50 0.57 10.78
C PRO A 364 -21.03 0.60 10.83
N ASN A 365 -21.67 0.00 9.82
CA ASN A 365 -23.11 -0.26 9.77
C ASN A 365 -24.01 0.95 9.49
N GLY A 366 -23.55 1.96 8.75
CA GLY A 366 -24.44 2.95 8.14
C GLY A 366 -24.07 4.41 8.38
N ILE A 367 -24.69 5.28 7.61
CA ILE A 367 -24.53 6.74 7.66
C ILE A 367 -25.89 7.39 7.90
N THR A 368 -25.93 8.43 8.73
CA THR A 368 -27.13 9.25 8.91
C THR A 368 -26.75 10.70 8.69
N PHE A 369 -27.55 11.41 7.90
CA PHE A 369 -27.33 12.83 7.65
C PHE A 369 -28.64 13.58 7.45
N ASP A 370 -28.62 14.83 7.88
CA ASP A 370 -29.70 15.79 7.70
C ASP A 370 -29.51 16.57 6.40
N SER A 371 -30.60 16.70 5.65
CA SER A 371 -30.64 17.44 4.40
C SER A 371 -32.01 18.11 4.25
N TYR A 372 -32.22 18.86 3.18
CA TYR A 372 -33.50 19.48 2.87
C TYR A 372 -33.79 19.39 1.39
N THR A 373 -35.07 19.34 1.02
CA THR A 373 -35.46 19.42 -0.38
C THR A 373 -36.67 20.32 -0.57
N LEU A 374 -36.57 21.18 -1.60
CA LEU A 374 -37.69 22.02 -2.07
C LEU A 374 -38.62 21.26 -3.02
N SER A 375 -38.30 20.01 -3.35
CA SER A 375 -39.03 19.23 -4.34
C SER A 375 -39.21 17.80 -3.91
N TYR A 376 -39.75 17.55 -2.71
CA TYR A 376 -39.92 16.21 -2.15
C TYR A 376 -40.61 15.20 -3.08
N SER A 377 -41.40 15.67 -4.05
CA SER A 377 -42.03 14.85 -5.09
C SER A 377 -41.07 14.25 -6.12
N SER A 378 -39.81 14.73 -6.23
CA SER A 378 -38.78 14.19 -7.13
C SER A 378 -38.19 12.88 -6.62
N ASP A 379 -37.68 12.01 -7.48
CA ASP A 379 -36.97 10.81 -7.00
C ASP A 379 -35.74 11.19 -6.17
N ILE A 380 -35.55 10.52 -5.03
CA ILE A 380 -34.34 10.59 -4.21
C ILE A 380 -33.47 9.38 -4.54
N SER A 381 -32.20 9.60 -4.82
CA SER A 381 -31.24 8.54 -5.13
C SER A 381 -29.97 8.67 -4.31
N PHE A 382 -29.33 7.55 -3.98
CA PHE A 382 -28.06 7.48 -3.29
C PHE A 382 -27.00 6.93 -4.23
N ARG A 383 -26.03 7.77 -4.59
CA ARG A 383 -24.92 7.41 -5.46
C ARG A 383 -23.69 7.09 -4.63
N VAL A 384 -23.04 5.96 -4.88
CA VAL A 384 -21.78 5.58 -4.28
C VAL A 384 -20.74 5.48 -5.39
N TYR A 385 -19.61 6.16 -5.23
CA TYR A 385 -18.54 6.13 -6.22
C TYR A 385 -17.16 6.19 -5.59
N GLY A 386 -16.16 5.63 -6.26
CA GLY A 386 -14.79 5.59 -5.75
C GLY A 386 -14.00 4.47 -6.41
N THR A 387 -12.97 3.98 -5.72
CA THR A 387 -12.13 2.88 -6.21
C THR A 387 -12.09 1.75 -5.20
N THR A 388 -12.25 0.50 -5.66
CA THR A 388 -12.03 -0.69 -4.83
C THR A 388 -10.76 -1.41 -5.27
N THR A 389 -10.07 -2.02 -4.32
CA THR A 389 -8.89 -2.86 -4.58
C THR A 389 -9.26 -4.24 -5.09
N GLU A 390 -10.44 -4.73 -4.71
CA GLU A 390 -10.85 -6.11 -4.92
C GLU A 390 -12.31 -6.18 -5.37
N GLU A 391 -12.71 -7.35 -5.89
CA GLU A 391 -14.08 -7.62 -6.27
C GLU A 391 -14.97 -7.82 -5.03
N GLY A 392 -16.22 -7.41 -5.14
CA GLY A 392 -17.21 -7.65 -4.09
C GLY A 392 -18.58 -7.11 -4.45
N ILE A 393 -19.45 -7.03 -3.46
CA ILE A 393 -20.83 -6.58 -3.61
C ILE A 393 -21.07 -5.46 -2.61
N PHE A 394 -21.51 -4.31 -3.08
CA PHE A 394 -22.08 -3.27 -2.22
C PHE A 394 -23.58 -3.50 -2.07
N CYS A 395 -24.03 -3.79 -0.86
CA CYS A 395 -25.42 -4.07 -0.53
C CYS A 395 -26.02 -2.90 0.26
N LEU A 396 -27.08 -2.29 -0.27
CA LEU A 396 -27.93 -1.37 0.49
C LEU A 396 -28.95 -2.20 1.28
N LEU A 397 -29.07 -1.99 2.59
CA LEU A 397 -29.93 -2.79 3.46
C LEU A 397 -31.35 -2.20 3.58
N ASN A 398 -32.34 -3.07 3.76
CA ASN A 398 -33.76 -2.73 3.96
C ASN A 398 -34.01 -1.94 5.26
N SER A 399 -33.06 -1.91 6.19
CA SER A 399 -33.09 -1.09 7.40
C SER A 399 -32.89 0.40 7.13
N SER A 400 -32.49 0.78 5.91
CA SER A 400 -32.43 2.17 5.45
C SER A 400 -33.80 2.86 5.55
N LYS A 401 -33.80 4.15 5.89
CA LYS A 401 -35.02 4.93 6.09
C LYS A 401 -34.82 6.40 5.76
N ILE A 402 -35.90 7.04 5.32
CA ILE A 402 -36.00 8.49 5.17
C ILE A 402 -37.07 8.97 6.15
N GLU A 403 -36.68 9.78 7.11
CA GLU A 403 -37.62 10.50 7.96
C GLU A 403 -37.78 11.93 7.44
N ILE A 404 -38.98 12.50 7.60
CA ILE A 404 -39.27 13.86 7.16
C ILE A 404 -39.71 14.70 8.34
N GLU A 405 -39.25 15.95 8.34
CA GLU A 405 -39.76 16.98 9.23
C GLU A 405 -40.18 18.20 8.40
N PRO A 406 -41.32 18.83 8.70
CA PRO A 406 -41.69 20.07 8.04
C PRO A 406 -40.63 21.14 8.32
N VAL A 407 -40.27 21.92 7.30
CA VAL A 407 -39.36 23.05 7.47
C VAL A 407 -39.98 24.04 8.45
N PRO A 408 -39.28 24.44 9.53
CA PRO A 408 -39.83 25.39 10.49
C PRO A 408 -40.05 26.75 9.81
N THR A 409 -41.28 27.26 9.94
CA THR A 409 -41.72 28.60 9.56
C THR A 409 -41.57 29.55 10.75
N ILE A 410 -40.91 30.70 10.54
CA ILE A 410 -40.82 31.80 11.53
C ILE A 410 -41.55 33.03 11.01
N ASP A 411 -42.47 33.59 11.81
CA ASP A 411 -42.99 34.95 11.65
C ASP A 411 -42.27 35.95 12.59
N ILE A 412 -42.47 37.24 12.39
CA ILE A 412 -41.81 38.34 13.11
C ILE A 412 -42.04 38.34 14.63
N ASN A 413 -43.06 37.62 15.10
CA ASN A 413 -43.39 37.51 16.52
C ASN A 413 -42.94 36.19 17.14
N ASP A 414 -42.41 35.27 16.33
CA ASP A 414 -42.01 33.94 16.78
C ASP A 414 -40.56 33.94 17.24
N THR A 415 -40.27 33.06 18.19
CA THR A 415 -38.91 32.68 18.58
C THR A 415 -38.72 31.21 18.24
N LEU A 416 -37.73 30.90 17.42
CA LEU A 416 -37.35 29.52 17.12
C LEU A 416 -36.11 29.15 17.93
N GLU A 417 -36.24 28.16 18.79
CA GLU A 417 -35.11 27.52 19.46
C GLU A 417 -34.91 26.14 18.83
N LYS A 418 -33.68 25.86 18.39
CA LYS A 418 -33.33 24.56 17.82
C LYS A 418 -32.02 24.04 18.40
N ILE A 419 -32.01 22.75 18.72
CA ILE A 419 -30.80 21.99 19.01
C ILE A 419 -30.35 21.37 17.69
N VAL A 420 -29.17 21.76 17.23
CA VAL A 420 -28.56 21.29 15.98
C VAL A 420 -27.77 20.01 16.22
N ALA A 421 -27.07 19.91 17.35
CA ALA A 421 -26.40 18.67 17.77
C ALA A 421 -26.51 18.53 19.29
N SER A 422 -27.03 17.39 19.75
CA SER A 422 -27.24 17.13 21.18
C SER A 422 -25.95 16.69 21.88
N SER A 423 -25.25 15.70 21.34
CA SER A 423 -23.93 15.25 21.77
C SER A 423 -23.28 14.40 20.67
N GLU A 424 -22.14 14.82 20.15
CA GLU A 424 -21.41 14.12 19.10
C GLU A 424 -19.91 14.08 19.42
N THR A 425 -19.27 12.94 19.16
CA THR A 425 -17.84 12.73 19.42
C THR A 425 -17.06 12.57 18.12
N TYR A 426 -15.89 13.18 18.06
CA TYR A 426 -15.08 13.24 16.85
C TYR A 426 -13.60 12.96 17.14
N ASP A 427 -12.98 12.09 16.34
CA ASP A 427 -11.52 11.92 16.33
C ASP A 427 -10.84 13.06 15.59
N THR A 428 -10.03 13.85 16.28
CA THR A 428 -9.28 14.94 15.64
C THR A 428 -7.91 14.46 15.14
N PRO A 429 -7.41 14.96 14.00
CA PRO A 429 -6.08 14.57 13.52
C PRO A 429 -4.97 15.13 14.42
N SER A 430 -3.84 14.39 14.53
CA SER A 430 -2.67 14.84 15.31
C SER A 430 -2.04 16.14 14.76
N ILE A 431 -2.19 16.39 13.46
CA ILE A 431 -1.74 17.61 12.78
C ILE A 431 -2.86 18.06 11.84
N GLY A 432 -3.38 19.27 12.03
CA GLY A 432 -4.44 19.85 11.20
C GLY A 432 -5.68 20.21 12.01
N ALA A 433 -6.78 20.49 11.30
CA ALA A 433 -8.09 20.68 11.90
C ALA A 433 -9.08 19.68 11.31
N LEU A 434 -9.94 19.14 12.17
CA LEU A 434 -11.18 18.49 11.76
C LEU A 434 -12.18 19.58 11.39
N THR A 435 -12.86 19.48 10.24
CA THR A 435 -13.96 20.39 9.90
C THR A 435 -15.28 19.64 10.01
N VAL A 436 -16.14 20.10 10.91
CA VAL A 436 -17.51 19.59 11.10
C VAL A 436 -18.48 20.64 10.58
N ASN A 437 -19.52 20.20 9.89
CA ASN A 437 -20.50 21.08 9.27
C ASN A 437 -21.91 20.67 9.68
N PHE A 438 -22.66 21.62 10.23
CA PHE A 438 -24.07 21.45 10.56
C PHE A 438 -24.91 22.39 9.71
N LYS A 439 -25.96 21.85 9.09
CA LYS A 439 -26.85 22.60 8.22
C LYS A 439 -28.26 22.55 8.74
N ASP A 440 -28.95 23.66 8.60
CA ASP A 440 -30.36 23.76 8.91
C ASP A 440 -31.06 24.69 7.92
N VAL A 441 -32.36 24.47 7.71
CA VAL A 441 -33.19 25.29 6.83
C VAL A 441 -34.43 25.76 7.53
N ILE A 442 -34.72 27.05 7.33
CA ILE A 442 -35.82 27.76 7.95
C ILE A 442 -36.51 28.60 6.88
N TYR A 443 -37.83 28.71 6.95
CA TYR A 443 -38.60 29.59 6.09
C TYR A 443 -39.05 30.83 6.84
N PHE A 444 -38.82 32.02 6.26
CA PHE A 444 -39.27 33.29 6.82
C PHE A 444 -40.46 33.83 6.03
N ASP A 445 -41.61 33.98 6.68
CA ASP A 445 -42.84 34.45 6.02
C ASP A 445 -42.99 35.99 6.02
N SER A 446 -42.24 36.70 6.86
CA SER A 446 -42.32 38.17 6.98
C SER A 446 -41.43 38.91 5.95
N GLN A 447 -41.83 40.13 5.58
CA GLN A 447 -40.99 41.00 4.73
C GLN A 447 -39.86 41.64 5.54
N LEU A 448 -38.61 41.37 5.15
CA LEU A 448 -37.36 42.04 5.57
C LEU A 448 -37.35 42.53 7.02
N SER A 449 -36.95 41.67 7.94
CA SER A 449 -36.66 42.01 9.33
C SER A 449 -35.26 41.56 9.71
N SER A 450 -34.57 42.33 10.54
CA SER A 450 -33.37 41.88 11.22
C SER A 450 -33.75 40.88 12.31
N PHE A 451 -33.01 39.79 12.41
CA PHE A 451 -33.18 38.78 13.45
C PHE A 451 -31.91 38.73 14.30
N ASN A 452 -32.08 38.47 15.59
CA ASN A 452 -30.99 38.11 16.48
C ASN A 452 -30.83 36.58 16.46
N LEU A 453 -29.68 36.11 15.98
CA LEU A 453 -29.22 34.73 16.04
C LEU A 453 -28.32 34.58 17.26
N SER A 454 -28.88 34.06 18.34
CA SER A 454 -28.14 33.63 19.52
C SER A 454 -27.74 32.17 19.33
N PHE A 455 -26.50 31.78 19.59
CA PHE A 455 -26.10 30.37 19.54
C PHE A 455 -25.29 29.98 20.76
N SER A 456 -25.39 28.71 21.15
CA SER A 456 -24.66 28.12 22.26
C SER A 456 -24.04 26.79 21.83
N LEU A 457 -22.82 26.51 22.27
CA LEU A 457 -22.19 25.19 22.11
C LEU A 457 -21.20 24.92 23.23
N ASN A 458 -21.05 23.64 23.56
CA ASN A 458 -20.04 23.11 24.47
C ASN A 458 -19.06 22.23 23.70
N LEU A 459 -17.76 22.48 23.84
CA LEU A 459 -16.72 21.72 23.15
C LEU A 459 -15.59 21.35 24.13
N TYR A 460 -15.32 20.06 24.30
CA TYR A 460 -14.30 19.57 25.21
C TYR A 460 -13.64 18.29 24.67
N ASN A 461 -12.40 18.01 25.08
CA ASN A 461 -11.70 16.78 24.71
C ASN A 461 -12.05 15.61 25.65
N GLU A 462 -11.57 14.41 25.36
CA GLU A 462 -11.75 13.20 26.20
C GLU A 462 -11.35 13.35 27.68
N PHE A 463 -10.53 14.35 28.02
CA PHE A 463 -10.14 14.69 29.39
C PHE A 463 -11.03 15.77 30.03
N LEU A 464 -12.19 16.05 29.44
CA LEU A 464 -13.10 17.13 29.82
C LEU A 464 -12.42 18.51 29.86
N SER A 465 -11.33 18.67 29.11
CA SER A 465 -10.59 19.92 29.03
C SER A 465 -11.02 20.72 27.79
N PRO A 466 -10.95 22.06 27.81
CA PRO A 466 -11.24 22.88 26.64
C PRO A 466 -10.35 22.48 25.46
N VAL A 467 -10.88 22.55 24.24
CA VAL A 467 -10.08 22.37 23.04
C VAL A 467 -9.12 23.56 22.86
N ASP A 468 -7.89 23.27 22.44
CA ASP A 468 -6.82 24.27 22.27
C ASP A 468 -7.26 25.45 21.42
N GLN A 469 -7.81 25.15 20.24
CA GLN A 469 -8.34 26.14 19.31
C GLN A 469 -9.48 25.55 18.48
N PHE A 470 -10.51 26.36 18.23
CA PHE A 470 -11.47 26.10 17.17
C PHE A 470 -11.90 27.39 16.46
N ILE A 471 -12.35 27.25 15.21
CA ILE A 471 -12.87 28.36 14.39
C ILE A 471 -14.34 28.05 14.12
N LEU A 472 -15.22 28.98 14.45
CA LEU A 472 -16.64 28.92 14.10
C LEU A 472 -16.90 29.87 12.93
N ARG A 473 -17.53 29.36 11.87
CA ARG A 473 -18.07 30.14 10.77
C ARG A 473 -19.56 29.86 10.66
N ILE A 474 -20.37 30.92 10.60
CA ILE A 474 -21.79 30.78 10.32
C ILE A 474 -22.03 31.39 8.95
N LYS A 475 -22.64 30.61 8.05
CA LYS A 475 -23.11 31.12 6.76
C LYS A 475 -24.63 31.13 6.71
N LEU A 476 -25.17 32.12 6.02
CA LEU A 476 -26.58 32.24 5.67
C LEU A 476 -26.68 32.21 4.14
N ASN A 477 -27.37 31.22 3.58
CA ASN A 477 -27.46 31.02 2.12
C ASN A 477 -26.07 31.05 1.43
N GLY A 478 -25.09 30.39 2.06
CA GLY A 478 -23.70 30.33 1.59
C GLY A 478 -22.87 31.60 1.81
N SER A 479 -23.49 32.71 2.27
CA SER A 479 -22.78 33.96 2.60
C SER A 479 -22.30 33.96 4.05
N LEU A 480 -21.01 34.24 4.27
CA LEU A 480 -20.43 34.28 5.61
C LEU A 480 -20.97 35.48 6.41
N VAL A 481 -21.76 35.20 7.47
CA VAL A 481 -22.33 36.22 8.36
C VAL A 481 -21.57 36.34 9.68
N PHE A 482 -20.87 35.28 10.10
CA PHE A 482 -20.04 35.28 11.30
C PHE A 482 -18.77 34.47 11.13
N PHE A 483 -17.68 34.97 11.72
CA PHE A 483 -16.40 34.31 11.74
C PHE A 483 -15.66 34.69 13.03
N GLN A 484 -15.34 33.70 13.85
CA GLN A 484 -14.52 33.93 15.03
C GLN A 484 -13.64 32.71 15.36
N SER A 485 -12.43 32.98 15.85
CA SER A 485 -11.53 31.97 16.39
C SER A 485 -11.56 32.04 17.91
N PHE A 486 -11.64 30.90 18.55
CA PHE A 486 -11.66 30.74 20.00
C PHE A 486 -10.49 29.87 20.44
N ASN A 487 -9.87 30.22 21.56
CA ASN A 487 -8.76 29.46 22.17
C ASN A 487 -9.13 29.12 23.61
N ASN A 488 -8.91 27.87 24.02
CA ASN A 488 -9.12 27.38 25.40
C ASN A 488 -10.50 27.75 25.98
N LYS A 489 -11.57 27.66 25.18
CA LYS A 489 -12.96 27.86 25.64
C LYS A 489 -13.74 26.55 25.57
N GLN A 490 -14.41 26.22 26.67
CA GLN A 490 -15.29 25.05 26.75
C GLN A 490 -16.72 25.38 26.32
N THR A 491 -17.28 26.48 26.80
CA THR A 491 -18.64 26.94 26.46
C THR A 491 -18.56 28.25 25.69
N LEU A 492 -19.34 28.34 24.61
CA LEU A 492 -19.49 29.53 23.81
C LEU A 492 -20.96 29.89 23.73
N THR A 493 -21.29 31.14 24.07
CA THR A 493 -22.60 31.76 23.83
C THR A 493 -22.35 33.12 23.22
N ASP A 494 -22.96 33.41 22.06
CA ASP A 494 -22.81 34.69 21.37
C ASP A 494 -24.09 35.05 20.61
N ASP A 495 -24.27 36.35 20.33
CA ASP A 495 -25.45 36.93 19.70
C ASP A 495 -25.04 37.71 18.44
N ILE A 496 -25.69 37.44 17.31
CA ILE A 496 -25.40 38.10 16.04
C ILE A 496 -26.69 38.62 15.41
N ILE A 497 -26.71 39.88 15.01
CA ILE A 497 -27.81 40.43 14.22
C ILE A 497 -27.58 40.07 12.75
N ILE A 498 -28.53 39.37 12.15
CA ILE A 498 -28.52 38.98 10.74
C ILE A 498 -29.71 39.61 10.00
N GLU A 499 -29.47 40.06 8.77
CA GLU A 499 -30.54 40.55 7.88
C GLU A 499 -31.03 39.41 7.00
N ILE A 500 -32.35 39.22 6.97
CA ILE A 500 -32.99 38.07 6.33
C ILE A 500 -34.02 38.52 5.30
N THR A 501 -34.04 37.87 4.13
CA THR A 501 -35.07 38.05 3.09
C THR A 501 -36.19 37.03 3.23
N ARG A 502 -37.39 37.35 2.72
CA ARG A 502 -38.59 36.49 2.74
C ARG A 502 -38.46 35.28 1.80
N GLU A 503 -37.59 34.36 2.14
CA GLU A 503 -37.28 33.14 1.39
C GLU A 503 -36.77 32.07 2.36
N TYR A 504 -36.47 30.89 1.83
CA TYR A 504 -35.72 29.86 2.55
C TYR A 504 -34.33 30.38 2.90
N GLN A 505 -33.92 30.12 4.14
CA GLN A 505 -32.60 30.44 4.64
C GLN A 505 -31.91 29.17 5.10
N GLU A 506 -30.80 28.84 4.45
CA GLU A 506 -29.88 27.79 4.88
C GLU A 506 -28.87 28.40 5.86
N ILE A 507 -28.93 27.95 7.11
CA ILE A 507 -27.97 28.29 8.16
C ILE A 507 -26.94 27.16 8.23
N GLU A 508 -25.68 27.49 8.04
CA GLU A 508 -24.56 26.55 8.03
C GLU A 508 -23.56 26.90 9.13
N PHE A 509 -23.41 26.04 10.15
CA PHE A 509 -22.39 26.15 11.19
C PHE A 509 -21.18 25.27 10.83
N ILE A 510 -20.05 25.91 10.55
CA ILE A 510 -18.79 25.23 10.22
C ILE A 510 -17.82 25.39 11.37
N LEU A 511 -17.50 24.28 12.04
CA LEU A 511 -16.51 24.21 13.11
C LEU A 511 -15.22 23.61 12.58
N SER A 512 -14.12 24.37 12.57
CA SER A 512 -12.76 23.82 12.36
C SER A 512 -12.07 23.64 13.71
N ILE A 513 -11.91 22.39 14.15
CA ILE A 513 -11.46 21.97 15.49
C ILE A 513 -10.00 21.50 15.42
N TYR A 514 -9.11 22.08 16.22
CA TYR A 514 -7.72 21.67 16.37
C TYR A 514 -7.54 20.90 17.68
N GLY A 515 -7.82 19.59 17.67
CA GLY A 515 -7.79 18.74 18.88
C GLY A 515 -6.51 17.93 19.10
N GLY A 516 -5.52 18.02 18.20
CA GLY A 516 -4.18 17.47 18.44
C GLY A 516 -4.11 15.94 18.56
N GLY A 517 -5.02 15.20 17.93
CA GLY A 517 -5.05 13.73 18.01
C GLY A 517 -5.97 13.19 19.11
N LEU A 518 -6.74 14.05 19.78
CA LEU A 518 -7.66 13.68 20.85
C LEU A 518 -9.08 13.51 20.31
N ILE A 519 -9.87 12.69 21.00
CA ILE A 519 -11.33 12.68 20.82
C ILE A 519 -11.90 14.00 21.38
N VAL A 520 -12.74 14.66 20.61
CA VAL A 520 -13.45 15.89 20.98
C VAL A 520 -14.95 15.64 20.97
N THR A 521 -15.62 16.02 22.04
CA THR A 521 -17.09 15.99 22.17
C THR A 521 -17.66 17.39 21.96
N LEU A 522 -18.63 17.50 21.06
CA LEU A 522 -19.51 18.66 20.88
C LEU A 522 -20.84 18.35 21.57
N GLU A 523 -21.25 19.19 22.51
CA GLU A 523 -22.55 19.08 23.19
C GLU A 523 -23.36 20.35 23.02
N GLU A 524 -24.69 20.16 22.95
CA GLU A 524 -25.69 21.23 23.01
C GLU A 524 -25.46 22.36 22.00
N LEU A 525 -24.96 22.05 20.78
CA LEU A 525 -24.95 23.04 19.70
C LEU A 525 -26.40 23.41 19.40
N SER A 526 -26.78 24.62 19.77
CA SER A 526 -28.14 25.12 19.69
C SER A 526 -28.13 26.57 19.25
N TYR A 527 -29.22 27.02 18.64
CA TYR A 527 -29.42 28.42 18.33
C TYR A 527 -30.86 28.86 18.59
N VAL A 528 -31.02 30.15 18.89
CA VAL A 528 -32.28 30.84 19.06
C VAL A 528 -32.34 31.96 18.05
N LEU A 529 -33.37 31.98 17.22
CA LEU A 529 -33.73 33.09 16.36
C LEU A 529 -34.88 33.87 16.99
N SER A 530 -34.69 35.18 17.13
CA SER A 530 -35.71 36.10 17.62
C SER A 530 -35.70 37.39 16.80
N ALA A 531 -36.84 38.05 16.63
CA ALA A 531 -36.87 39.34 15.96
C ALA A 531 -35.97 40.35 16.69
N ALA A 532 -35.11 41.06 15.95
CA ALA A 532 -34.31 42.10 16.56
C ALA A 532 -35.23 43.21 17.07
N PRO A 533 -35.01 43.74 18.29
CA PRO A 533 -35.81 44.84 18.79
C PRO A 533 -35.68 46.02 17.83
N GLU A 534 -36.81 46.52 17.32
CA GLU A 534 -36.82 47.73 16.50
C GLU A 534 -36.03 48.80 17.25
N GLU A 535 -34.95 49.32 16.66
CA GLU A 535 -34.21 50.43 17.24
C GLU A 535 -35.21 51.56 17.45
N THR A 536 -35.69 51.73 18.69
CA THR A 536 -36.55 52.84 19.06
C THR A 536 -35.70 54.08 18.85
N THR A 537 -35.88 54.74 17.71
CA THR A 537 -35.17 55.96 17.34
C THR A 537 -35.44 56.97 18.44
N SER A 538 -34.47 57.14 19.36
CA SER A 538 -34.57 58.13 20.41
C SER A 538 -34.73 59.51 19.75
N PRO A 539 -35.67 60.37 20.20
CA PRO A 539 -35.91 61.64 19.55
C PRO A 539 -34.65 62.50 19.57
N SER A 540 -34.23 62.92 18.37
CA SER A 540 -33.05 63.74 18.11
C SER A 540 -32.98 64.98 19.01
N ASN A 541 -31.94 65.06 19.84
CA ASN A 541 -31.58 66.27 20.57
C ASN A 541 -31.04 67.33 19.58
N PRO A 542 -31.36 68.63 19.73
CA PRO A 542 -31.02 69.65 18.74
C PRO A 542 -29.54 70.07 18.82
N PHE A 543 -28.94 70.11 17.63
CA PHE A 543 -27.71 70.77 17.21
C PHE A 543 -27.06 71.76 18.21
N VAL A 544 -25.84 71.44 18.66
CA VAL A 544 -24.89 72.40 19.27
C VAL A 544 -23.65 72.47 18.36
N PRO A 545 -23.23 73.66 17.91
CA PRO A 545 -22.10 73.80 16.99
C PRO A 545 -20.75 73.66 17.71
N PRO A 546 -19.71 73.10 17.08
CA PRO A 546 -18.44 72.86 17.73
C PRO A 546 -17.58 74.13 17.72
N ASN A 547 -17.17 74.58 18.90
CA ASN A 547 -16.18 75.64 19.07
C ASN A 547 -14.83 75.05 19.49
N GLN A 548 -13.78 75.61 18.90
CA GLN A 548 -12.39 75.18 18.93
C GLN A 548 -11.74 75.25 20.32
N THR A 549 -10.84 74.31 20.64
CA THR A 549 -9.39 74.51 20.93
C THR A 549 -8.80 73.35 21.74
N SER A 550 -7.77 72.70 21.20
CA SER A 550 -6.48 72.50 21.90
C SER A 550 -5.50 71.78 20.98
N ASP A 551 -4.29 72.33 20.97
CA ASP A 551 -3.14 71.97 20.16
C ASP A 551 -2.73 70.49 20.30
N SER A 552 -2.70 69.77 19.17
CA SER A 552 -1.81 68.63 19.00
C SER A 552 -0.82 68.93 17.86
N LYS A 553 0.47 68.85 18.21
CA LYS A 553 1.62 69.02 17.31
C LYS A 553 1.51 68.10 16.08
N PRO A 554 2.02 68.52 14.91
CA PRO A 554 2.05 67.65 13.73
C PRO A 554 2.90 66.41 14.02
N ILE A 555 2.28 65.24 13.89
CA ILE A 555 2.96 63.94 13.90
C ILE A 555 3.85 63.90 12.64
N ASN A 556 5.14 63.99 12.89
CA ASN A 556 6.23 63.79 11.93
C ASN A 556 6.07 62.40 11.29
N PRO A 557 6.07 62.24 9.95
CA PRO A 557 5.92 60.93 9.32
C PRO A 557 6.98 59.98 9.88
N SER A 558 6.50 58.88 10.44
CA SER A 558 7.33 57.89 11.10
C SER A 558 8.38 57.35 10.11
N LYS A 559 9.54 56.95 10.65
CA LYS A 559 10.67 56.35 9.94
C LYS A 559 10.31 55.16 9.04
N ILE A 560 9.08 54.63 9.12
CA ILE A 560 8.55 53.54 8.32
C ILE A 560 8.28 53.98 6.87
N THR A 561 7.87 55.24 6.65
CA THR A 561 7.62 55.80 5.30
C THR A 561 8.90 56.08 4.51
N LEU A 562 10.03 56.36 5.19
CA LEU A 562 11.33 56.57 4.53
C LEU A 562 12.05 55.25 4.19
N MET A 563 11.83 54.19 4.98
CA MET A 563 12.35 52.85 4.68
C MET A 563 11.64 52.19 3.50
N SER A 564 10.34 52.41 3.34
CA SER A 564 9.55 51.88 2.22
C SER A 564 9.89 52.57 0.89
N ILE A 565 10.18 53.87 0.90
CA ILE A 565 10.64 54.60 -0.30
C ILE A 565 12.05 54.15 -0.72
N SER A 566 12.96 53.86 0.22
CA SER A 566 14.31 53.35 -0.10
C SER A 566 14.26 51.98 -0.78
N MET A 567 13.49 51.02 -0.24
CA MET A 567 13.37 49.69 -0.85
C MET A 567 12.71 49.76 -2.23
N PHE A 568 11.76 50.68 -2.43
CA PHE A 568 11.10 50.85 -3.73
C PHE A 568 12.06 51.41 -4.80
N LEU A 569 12.95 52.33 -4.42
CA LEU A 569 13.97 52.88 -5.33
C LEU A 569 15.05 51.86 -5.70
N ASP A 570 15.43 50.97 -4.78
CA ASP A 570 16.41 49.90 -5.04
C ASP A 570 15.86 48.84 -6.02
N VAL A 571 14.57 48.52 -5.92
CA VAL A 571 13.89 47.61 -6.85
C VAL A 571 13.78 48.23 -8.24
N ILE A 572 13.45 49.54 -8.34
CA ILE A 572 13.42 50.25 -9.61
C ILE A 572 14.81 50.27 -10.27
N ALA A 573 15.88 50.52 -9.50
CA ALA A 573 17.25 50.52 -10.01
C ALA A 573 17.66 49.13 -10.55
N LEU A 574 17.26 48.04 -9.88
CA LEU A 574 17.52 46.67 -10.30
C LEU A 574 16.78 46.33 -11.61
N VAL A 575 15.52 46.74 -11.75
CA VAL A 575 14.72 46.53 -12.97
C VAL A 575 15.29 47.32 -14.15
N ILE A 576 15.74 48.56 -13.93
CA ILE A 576 16.42 49.36 -14.97
C ILE A 576 17.73 48.69 -15.39
N LEU A 577 18.50 48.13 -14.47
CA LEU A 577 19.75 47.42 -14.76
C LEU A 577 19.51 46.15 -15.61
N ILE A 578 18.51 45.34 -15.24
CA ILE A 578 18.14 44.12 -15.98
C ILE A 578 17.62 44.48 -17.38
N TRP A 579 16.78 45.50 -17.49
CA TRP A 579 16.28 45.99 -18.78
C TRP A 579 17.41 46.52 -19.68
N HIS A 580 18.42 47.19 -19.09
CA HIS A 580 19.54 47.69 -19.86
C HIS A 580 20.48 46.57 -20.35
N LEU A 581 20.63 45.49 -19.57
CA LEU A 581 21.39 44.30 -19.95
C LEU A 581 20.69 43.46 -21.03
N ASP A 582 19.35 43.31 -20.97
CA ASP A 582 18.57 42.63 -22.01
C ASP A 582 18.57 43.40 -23.34
N LYS A 583 18.45 44.74 -23.27
CA LYS A 583 18.49 45.60 -24.46
C LYS A 583 19.88 45.62 -25.14
N LYS A 584 20.95 45.38 -24.37
CA LYS A 584 22.32 45.26 -24.91
C LYS A 584 22.55 43.90 -25.58
N ASN A 585 21.91 42.83 -25.11
CA ASN A 585 21.98 41.50 -25.74
C ASN A 585 21.15 41.38 -27.02
N LYS A 586 20.00 42.07 -27.11
CA LYS A 586 19.15 42.04 -28.32
C LYS A 586 19.69 42.82 -29.52
N LYS A 587 20.69 43.70 -29.32
CA LYS A 587 21.33 44.45 -30.42
C LYS A 587 22.48 43.70 -31.11
N THR A 588 22.93 42.58 -30.55
CA THR A 588 24.09 41.82 -31.06
C THR A 588 23.72 40.65 -31.98
N ASN A 589 22.43 40.36 -32.16
CA ASN A 589 21.95 39.14 -32.84
C ASN A 589 21.03 39.38 -34.07
N ARG A 590 21.20 40.51 -34.77
CA ARG A 590 20.39 40.86 -35.96
C ARG A 590 21.14 40.94 -37.30
N ASN A 591 22.33 40.35 -37.41
CA ASN A 591 23.04 40.27 -38.69
C ASN A 591 23.42 38.81 -39.01
N ALA A 592 22.57 38.12 -39.77
CA ALA A 592 22.91 37.12 -40.79
C ALA A 592 21.70 36.22 -41.07
N GLN A 593 20.93 36.55 -42.11
CA GLN A 593 19.94 35.66 -42.71
C GLN A 593 20.06 35.85 -44.22
N VAL A 594 20.55 34.82 -44.93
CA VAL A 594 20.53 34.72 -46.40
C VAL A 594 20.35 33.24 -46.78
N GLU A 595 19.14 32.94 -47.29
CA GLU A 595 18.77 32.14 -48.47
C GLU A 595 19.19 30.67 -48.72
N LEU A 596 18.16 29.95 -49.24
CA LEU A 596 18.11 28.91 -50.30
C LEU A 596 18.12 27.41 -49.94
N ASP A 597 16.95 26.80 -50.19
CA ASP A 597 16.61 25.72 -51.15
C ASP A 597 17.40 24.40 -51.27
N GLU A 598 16.58 23.34 -51.26
CA GLU A 598 16.52 22.11 -52.07
C GLU A 598 17.76 21.25 -52.46
N GLU A 599 17.45 19.95 -52.57
CA GLU A 599 18.09 18.87 -53.34
C GLU A 599 19.12 17.91 -52.70
N LYS A 600 18.64 16.67 -52.48
CA LYS A 600 18.98 15.39 -53.15
C LYS A 600 20.42 14.77 -53.13
N TYR A 601 20.39 13.44 -52.91
CA TYR A 601 21.33 12.35 -53.28
C TYR A 601 22.53 11.92 -52.39
N GLU A 602 22.38 10.69 -51.88
CA GLU A 602 23.20 9.47 -52.06
C GLU A 602 24.76 9.48 -52.14
N LEU A 603 25.29 8.51 -51.38
CA LEU A 603 26.32 7.50 -51.72
C LEU A 603 27.83 7.77 -51.51
N LEU A 604 28.41 6.75 -50.84
CA LEU A 604 29.73 6.10 -51.01
C LEU A 604 31.00 6.71 -50.38
N PHE A 605 31.36 6.09 -49.25
CA PHE A 605 32.61 5.36 -48.95
C PHE A 605 34.01 5.96 -49.15
N ASN A 606 34.85 5.62 -48.16
CA ASN A 606 36.32 5.60 -48.12
C ASN A 606 37.01 6.97 -48.12
N GLY A 607 37.96 7.29 -47.25
CA GLY A 607 38.81 6.49 -46.38
C GLY A 607 40.16 7.22 -46.31
N GLY A 608 40.88 7.11 -45.18
CA GLY A 608 42.31 7.39 -45.15
C GLY A 608 42.77 8.72 -44.54
N TYR A 609 43.14 8.62 -43.26
CA TYR A 609 44.19 9.33 -42.51
C TYR A 609 45.13 10.31 -43.25
N ALA A 610 45.31 11.50 -42.65
CA ALA A 610 46.62 12.12 -42.45
C ALA A 610 46.65 13.06 -41.23
N LYS A 611 47.70 12.87 -40.40
CA LYS A 611 48.21 13.71 -39.31
C LYS A 611 48.50 15.16 -39.77
N THR A 612 48.27 16.17 -38.92
CA THR A 612 49.28 16.99 -38.18
C THR A 612 48.72 18.34 -37.67
N GLU A 613 49.03 18.63 -36.39
CA GLU A 613 49.32 19.92 -35.71
C GLU A 613 48.71 21.27 -36.18
N ARG A 614 48.09 22.02 -35.25
CA ARG A 614 48.63 23.27 -34.60
C ARG A 614 47.56 24.14 -33.93
N PHE A 615 47.93 24.66 -32.76
CA PHE A 615 47.58 25.91 -32.06
C PHE A 615 46.62 26.94 -32.72
N PHE A 616 45.62 27.45 -31.98
CA PHE A 616 45.67 28.78 -31.31
C PHE A 616 44.44 29.08 -30.41
N ASN A 617 44.73 29.93 -29.40
CA ASN A 617 43.93 30.57 -28.34
C ASN A 617 42.52 31.12 -28.68
N PHE A 618 41.62 31.21 -27.68
CA PHE A 618 41.41 32.47 -26.91
C PHE A 618 40.60 32.31 -25.61
N ASN A 619 41.06 33.10 -24.62
CA ASN A 619 40.72 33.19 -23.21
C ASN A 619 39.98 34.50 -22.96
N VAL A 620 38.74 34.52 -22.43
CA VAL A 620 38.09 35.78 -21.96
C VAL A 620 37.25 35.65 -20.67
N LEU A 621 36.89 34.47 -20.16
CA LEU A 621 35.93 34.39 -19.03
C LEU A 621 36.52 34.48 -17.60
N GLY A 622 37.84 34.62 -17.43
CA GLY A 622 38.49 34.59 -16.10
C GLY A 622 38.34 35.84 -15.22
N ASN A 623 38.02 37.00 -15.78
CA ASN A 623 38.14 38.28 -15.06
C ASN A 623 36.84 38.76 -14.38
N ILE A 624 35.67 38.27 -14.81
CA ILE A 624 34.38 38.70 -14.23
C ILE A 624 34.16 38.08 -12.84
N ARG A 625 34.66 36.85 -12.62
CA ARG A 625 34.45 36.10 -11.37
C ARG A 625 35.20 36.70 -10.17
N LYS A 626 36.34 37.34 -10.40
CA LYS A 626 37.17 37.94 -9.34
C LYS A 626 36.60 39.24 -8.80
N VAL A 627 35.91 40.02 -9.64
CA VAL A 627 35.28 41.29 -9.23
C VAL A 627 34.03 41.03 -8.38
N LEU A 628 33.26 39.99 -8.72
CA LEU A 628 32.06 39.61 -7.97
C LEU A 628 32.39 39.07 -6.57
N LEU A 629 33.43 38.25 -6.42
CA LEU A 629 33.85 37.71 -5.11
C LEU A 629 34.35 38.80 -4.14
N ALA A 630 35.00 39.84 -4.64
CA ALA A 630 35.48 40.95 -3.82
C ALA A 630 34.33 41.81 -3.28
N ALA A 631 33.29 42.05 -4.09
CA ALA A 631 32.12 42.83 -3.69
C ALA A 631 31.28 42.12 -2.61
N THR A 632 31.15 40.79 -2.70
CA THR A 632 30.39 40.00 -1.71
C THR A 632 31.08 39.96 -0.34
N GLY A 633 32.41 39.92 -0.30
CA GLY A 633 33.17 39.96 0.96
C GLY A 633 33.02 41.27 1.74
N VAL A 634 33.01 42.41 1.04
CA VAL A 634 32.87 43.74 1.68
C VAL A 634 31.47 43.94 2.28
N TYR A 635 30.43 43.41 1.62
CA TYR A 635 29.05 43.50 2.10
C TYR A 635 28.83 42.72 3.41
N ILE A 636 29.42 41.54 3.55
CA ILE A 636 29.30 40.70 4.76
C ILE A 636 29.97 41.36 5.97
N VAL A 637 31.12 42.01 5.77
CA VAL A 637 31.85 42.70 6.85
C VAL A 637 31.07 43.92 7.37
N LEU A 638 30.49 44.73 6.48
CA LEU A 638 29.74 45.92 6.88
C LEU A 638 28.42 45.59 7.63
N LYS A 639 27.79 44.47 7.27
CA LYS A 639 26.56 44.00 7.94
C LYS A 639 26.82 43.57 9.39
N ASN A 640 27.96 42.90 9.65
CA ASN A 640 28.30 42.42 10.99
C ASN A 640 28.71 43.55 11.96
N VAL A 641 29.33 44.63 11.47
CA VAL A 641 29.65 45.82 12.29
C VAL A 641 28.38 46.55 12.75
N SER A 642 27.32 46.53 11.93
CA SER A 642 26.03 47.17 12.25
C SER A 642 25.27 46.46 13.38
N TYR A 643 25.39 45.13 13.48
CA TYR A 643 24.77 44.32 14.52
C TYR A 643 25.44 44.49 15.89
N TRP A 644 26.76 44.67 15.91
CA TRP A 644 27.50 44.88 17.15
C TRP A 644 27.12 46.21 17.84
N LEU A 645 26.90 47.27 17.05
CA LEU A 645 26.43 48.59 17.52
C LEU A 645 24.97 48.58 18.04
N ILE A 646 24.14 47.62 17.62
CA ILE A 646 22.76 47.45 18.09
C ILE A 646 22.75 46.68 19.43
N LEU A 647 23.60 45.67 19.56
CA LEU A 647 23.77 44.89 20.80
C LEU A 647 24.36 45.73 21.93
N GLU A 648 25.33 46.59 21.63
CA GLU A 648 25.88 47.54 22.60
C GLU A 648 24.79 48.51 23.12
N LYS A 649 23.87 48.96 22.25
CA LYS A 649 22.75 49.81 22.65
C LYS A 649 21.66 49.10 23.43
N LEU A 650 21.35 47.83 23.11
CA LEU A 650 20.33 47.06 23.84
C LEU A 650 20.79 46.68 25.25
N VAL A 651 22.08 46.39 25.45
CA VAL A 651 22.67 46.17 26.78
C VAL A 651 22.69 47.46 27.61
N THR A 652 22.78 48.62 26.97
CA THR A 652 22.73 49.93 27.64
C THR A 652 21.29 50.37 27.99
N ILE A 653 20.28 49.85 27.29
CA ILE A 653 18.85 50.13 27.55
C ILE A 653 18.30 49.24 28.67
N ALA A 654 18.80 48.01 28.81
CA ALA A 654 18.39 47.08 29.88
C ALA A 654 18.95 47.42 31.28
N SER A 655 19.83 48.41 31.41
CA SER A 655 20.46 48.81 32.68
C SER A 655 19.94 50.11 33.30
N ASN A 656 18.84 50.67 32.80
CA ASN A 656 18.22 51.87 33.37
C ASN A 656 16.72 51.67 33.54
N GLU A 657 16.31 50.94 34.58
CA GLU A 657 15.11 51.27 35.36
C GLU A 657 15.15 50.54 36.71
N THR A 658 14.89 51.32 37.76
CA THR A 658 15.11 51.02 39.16
C THR A 658 13.83 50.49 39.82
N ALA A 659 13.87 49.30 40.43
CA ALA A 659 13.30 49.03 41.77
C ALA A 659 13.39 47.54 42.18
N SER A 660 14.31 47.29 43.11
CA SER A 660 14.17 46.48 44.33
C SER A 660 13.90 44.96 44.32
N PHE A 661 14.82 44.28 45.02
CA PHE A 661 14.73 43.02 45.81
C PHE A 661 15.18 41.66 45.22
N SER A 662 16.40 41.27 45.64
CA SER A 662 16.93 39.95 46.09
C SER A 662 16.78 38.71 45.19
N PHE A 663 17.82 37.93 44.83
CA PHE A 663 18.80 37.24 45.70
C PHE A 663 20.09 36.90 44.92
N VAL A 664 21.20 36.72 45.65
CA VAL A 664 22.59 36.53 45.19
C VAL A 664 22.95 35.03 45.05
N PHE A 665 23.72 34.62 44.01
CA PHE A 665 25.06 33.97 44.06
C PHE A 665 25.41 33.06 42.85
N TRP A 666 26.70 33.08 42.49
CA TRP A 666 27.50 32.22 41.57
C TRP A 666 27.59 32.58 40.07
N GLY A 667 28.82 32.91 39.63
CA GLY A 667 29.17 33.00 38.21
C GLY A 667 30.45 33.77 37.86
N LYS A 668 31.56 33.59 38.58
CA LYS A 668 32.86 34.19 38.18
C LYS A 668 34.06 33.36 38.65
N PHE A 669 34.21 32.13 38.15
CA PHE A 669 35.46 31.36 38.33
C PHE A 669 35.75 30.25 37.30
N SER A 670 35.40 30.40 36.02
CA SER A 670 35.79 29.37 35.04
C SER A 670 35.82 29.88 33.60
N PHE A 671 36.88 30.64 33.25
CA PHE A 671 37.19 30.88 31.84
C PHE A 671 38.69 30.87 31.47
N ASN A 672 39.60 30.59 32.41
CA ASN A 672 41.05 30.55 32.15
C ASN A 672 41.68 29.15 32.14
N LEU A 673 40.88 28.07 32.13
CA LEU A 673 41.40 26.68 32.09
C LEU A 673 41.25 26.00 30.73
N PHE A 674 40.43 26.55 29.82
CA PHE A 674 40.09 25.87 28.56
C PHE A 674 41.05 26.21 27.42
N THR A 675 41.75 27.34 27.48
CA THR A 675 42.67 27.80 26.43
C THR A 675 44.06 27.14 26.51
N THR A 676 44.43 26.54 27.65
CA THR A 676 45.74 25.88 27.82
C THR A 676 45.75 24.40 27.43
N ILE A 677 44.58 23.74 27.36
CA ILE A 677 44.48 22.29 27.05
C ILE A 677 44.45 22.01 25.54
N LEU A 678 44.05 22.98 24.71
CA LEU A 678 43.94 22.82 23.25
C LEU A 678 45.25 23.02 22.47
N PHE A 679 46.34 23.42 23.14
CA PHE A 679 47.64 23.65 22.48
C PHE A 679 48.69 22.55 22.75
N ALA A 680 48.38 21.52 23.55
CA ALA A 680 49.36 20.52 24.01
C ALA A 680 49.20 19.10 23.41
N SER A 681 48.24 18.84 22.52
CA SER A 681 48.00 17.49 21.96
C SER A 681 48.62 17.22 20.59
N SER A 682 49.37 18.16 20.01
CA SER A 682 49.94 18.03 18.65
C SER A 682 51.42 17.66 18.59
N PHE A 683 52.05 17.28 19.70
CA PHE A 683 53.49 16.98 19.73
C PHE A 683 53.77 15.95 20.83
N PHE A 684 53.66 14.65 20.56
CA PHE A 684 54.36 13.53 21.24
C PHE A 684 53.69 12.19 20.91
N TRP A 685 54.21 11.45 19.92
CA TRP A 685 54.56 10.01 19.99
C TRP A 685 54.79 9.42 18.59
N PHE A 686 56.01 9.64 18.10
CA PHE A 686 56.71 8.72 17.20
C PHE A 686 57.68 7.92 18.09
N THR A 687 57.84 6.63 17.80
CA THR A 687 58.82 5.63 18.33
C THR A 687 58.50 4.78 19.57
N ALA A 688 58.57 3.45 19.33
CA ALA A 688 59.05 2.32 20.16
C ALA A 688 58.01 1.17 20.29
N ILE A 689 58.09 0.07 19.53
CA ILE A 689 59.02 -1.10 19.56
C ILE A 689 58.61 -2.20 20.58
N ILE A 690 58.19 -3.34 20.01
CA ILE A 690 58.45 -4.76 20.38
C ILE A 690 57.57 -5.51 21.41
N ASN A 691 57.20 -6.73 20.95
CA ASN A 691 56.77 -7.97 21.64
C ASN A 691 55.38 -8.02 22.28
N SER A 692 54.62 -9.11 22.26
CA SER A 692 54.62 -10.47 21.65
C SER A 692 53.21 -11.02 21.98
N SER A 693 52.48 -11.85 21.22
CA SER A 693 52.74 -13.26 20.91
C SER A 693 51.44 -13.90 20.30
N THR A 694 51.60 -14.71 19.24
CA THR A 694 50.91 -15.99 18.87
C THR A 694 49.36 -16.09 18.80
N ASN A 695 48.68 -16.78 17.85
CA ASN A 695 49.07 -17.71 16.76
C ASN A 695 47.90 -17.96 15.75
N THR A 696 48.28 -18.11 14.46
CA THR A 696 47.78 -19.00 13.35
C THR A 696 46.31 -19.07 12.89
N PHE A 697 46.03 -18.71 11.62
CA PHE A 697 45.97 -19.63 10.45
C PHE A 697 45.81 -18.86 9.11
N TYR A 698 46.70 -19.11 8.13
CA TYR A 698 46.63 -18.62 6.73
C TYR A 698 47.38 -19.61 5.83
N LYS A 699 46.73 -20.12 4.77
CA LYS A 699 47.36 -20.63 3.54
C LYS A 699 46.25 -20.93 2.52
N ASP A 700 46.15 -20.08 1.48
CA ASP A 700 45.78 -20.49 0.11
C ASP A 700 45.65 -19.35 -0.94
N LEU A 701 45.93 -18.08 -0.64
CA LEU A 701 45.69 -16.99 -1.61
C LEU A 701 46.91 -16.45 -2.38
N HIS A 702 47.90 -17.28 -2.73
CA HIS A 702 49.12 -16.79 -3.42
C HIS A 702 49.31 -17.26 -4.88
N ASN A 703 48.42 -18.08 -5.47
CA ASN A 703 48.68 -18.64 -6.81
C ASN A 703 47.85 -18.09 -7.99
N LEU A 704 46.93 -17.13 -7.81
CA LEU A 704 46.08 -16.68 -8.94
C LEU A 704 46.60 -15.46 -9.73
N ASN A 705 47.56 -14.70 -9.20
CA ASN A 705 47.86 -13.36 -9.72
C ASN A 705 48.85 -13.28 -10.89
N ARG A 706 49.35 -14.42 -11.40
CA ARG A 706 50.40 -14.44 -12.43
C ARG A 706 49.92 -14.73 -13.86
N PHE A 707 48.65 -15.09 -14.04
CA PHE A 707 48.13 -15.50 -15.36
C PHE A 707 47.43 -14.38 -16.17
N PHE A 708 46.95 -13.31 -15.52
CA PHE A 708 46.04 -12.36 -16.17
C PHE A 708 46.73 -11.20 -16.94
N PHE A 709 48.01 -10.93 -16.68
CA PHE A 709 48.70 -9.74 -17.22
C PHE A 709 49.19 -9.86 -18.68
N LYS A 710 49.06 -11.03 -19.32
CA LYS A 710 49.64 -11.26 -20.65
C LYS A 710 48.67 -11.01 -21.83
N TYR A 711 47.37 -10.89 -21.58
CA TYR A 711 46.35 -10.81 -22.64
C TYR A 711 45.77 -9.41 -22.92
N VAL A 712 45.97 -8.44 -22.01
CA VAL A 712 45.33 -7.11 -22.10
C VAL A 712 45.99 -6.18 -23.14
N LYS A 713 47.17 -6.53 -23.66
CA LYS A 713 47.95 -5.65 -24.57
C LYS A 713 47.43 -5.58 -26.01
N TYR A 714 46.49 -6.45 -26.41
CA TYR A 714 46.04 -6.55 -27.81
C TYR A 714 44.60 -6.08 -28.07
N ILE A 715 43.80 -5.81 -27.03
CA ILE A 715 42.36 -5.51 -27.16
C ILE A 715 42.05 -4.01 -27.32
N PHE A 716 42.89 -3.14 -26.77
CA PHE A 716 42.65 -1.69 -26.73
C PHE A 716 42.67 -0.94 -28.09
N PRO A 717 43.45 -1.34 -29.11
CA PRO A 717 43.42 -0.64 -30.40
C PRO A 717 42.13 -0.89 -31.20
N VAL A 718 41.48 -2.03 -30.98
CA VAL A 718 40.30 -2.47 -31.75
C VAL A 718 39.03 -1.78 -31.25
N LEU A 719 38.90 -1.56 -29.94
CA LEU A 719 37.77 -0.82 -29.35
C LEU A 719 37.80 0.68 -29.65
N GLY A 720 38.98 1.28 -29.78
CA GLY A 720 39.13 2.69 -30.16
C GLY A 720 38.59 3.00 -31.57
N ALA A 721 38.74 2.05 -32.50
CA ALA A 721 38.23 2.19 -33.87
C ALA A 721 36.70 2.09 -33.94
N LEU A 722 36.09 1.28 -33.06
CA LEU A 722 34.62 1.11 -33.00
C LEU A 722 33.92 2.30 -32.35
N LEU A 723 34.54 2.95 -31.35
CA LEU A 723 33.99 4.14 -30.70
C LEU A 723 33.95 5.37 -31.64
N PHE A 724 34.91 5.45 -32.57
CA PHE A 724 35.00 6.55 -33.54
C PHE A 724 33.91 6.47 -34.64
N ILE A 725 33.43 5.25 -34.92
CA ILE A 725 32.32 5.00 -35.86
C ILE A 725 30.97 5.31 -35.20
N TYR A 726 30.83 5.03 -33.90
CA TYR A 726 29.58 5.26 -33.15
C TYR A 726 29.26 6.74 -32.94
N MET A 727 30.26 7.60 -32.74
CA MET A 727 30.04 9.04 -32.54
C MET A 727 29.62 9.81 -33.80
N LYS A 728 29.65 9.17 -34.98
CA LYS A 728 29.29 9.81 -36.25
C LYS A 728 27.80 9.68 -36.62
N ILE A 729 26.98 8.95 -35.84
CA ILE A 729 25.67 8.47 -36.31
C ILE A 729 24.41 9.16 -35.72
N ASN A 730 24.40 9.86 -34.58
CA ASN A 730 23.12 10.39 -34.04
C ASN A 730 23.07 11.90 -33.79
N HIS A 731 22.14 12.53 -34.51
CA HIS A 731 21.62 13.89 -34.42
C HIS A 731 20.15 13.84 -33.95
N LEU A 732 19.60 14.98 -33.47
CA LEU A 732 18.18 15.29 -33.08
C LEU A 732 17.85 15.06 -31.59
N GLY A 733 17.16 15.94 -30.83
CA GLY A 733 16.45 17.19 -31.09
C GLY A 733 16.10 17.90 -29.75
N LYS A 734 15.61 19.14 -29.83
CA LYS A 734 15.45 20.16 -28.77
C LYS A 734 14.24 19.95 -27.82
N LEU A 735 14.30 20.43 -26.57
CA LEU A 735 13.45 21.51 -25.98
C LEU A 735 13.66 21.70 -24.45
N PHE A 736 13.96 22.96 -24.09
CA PHE A 736 13.89 23.73 -22.83
C PHE A 736 14.70 23.40 -21.54
N PRO A 737 15.17 24.46 -20.80
CA PRO A 737 16.31 24.39 -19.90
C PRO A 737 15.97 24.57 -18.41
N TRP A 738 16.75 23.89 -17.57
CA TRP A 738 16.87 24.10 -16.13
C TRP A 738 17.79 25.29 -15.82
N SER A 739 17.35 26.18 -14.95
CA SER A 739 18.24 27.08 -14.22
C SER A 739 17.68 27.33 -12.82
N ILE A 740 18.59 27.37 -11.83
CA ILE A 740 18.46 27.99 -10.49
C ILE A 740 17.85 27.03 -9.44
N ILE A 741 18.46 26.68 -8.28
CA ILE A 741 19.66 27.15 -7.58
C ILE A 741 20.11 26.08 -6.56
N THR A 742 21.43 25.89 -6.48
CA THR A 742 22.21 25.47 -5.30
C THR A 742 22.55 26.70 -4.44
N SER A 743 22.63 26.56 -3.11
CA SER A 743 23.39 27.39 -2.12
C SER A 743 22.49 28.00 -1.03
N VAL A 744 22.70 27.94 0.31
CA VAL A 744 23.80 27.56 1.23
C VAL A 744 23.16 27.71 2.65
N SER A 745 23.27 26.83 3.64
CA SER A 745 24.41 26.74 4.59
C SER A 745 24.15 25.68 5.67
N PHE A 746 25.24 25.02 6.03
CA PHE A 746 25.46 24.25 7.25
C PHE A 746 26.09 25.17 8.30
N SER A 747 25.65 25.09 9.55
CA SER A 747 26.46 25.30 10.77
C SER A 747 25.61 24.94 11.98
N VAL A 748 25.92 23.81 12.63
CA VAL A 748 26.28 23.68 14.05
C VAL A 748 26.36 22.17 14.35
N LEU A 749 27.53 21.75 14.83
CA LEU A 749 27.77 20.47 15.48
C LEU A 749 28.40 20.76 16.85
N PHE A 750 28.25 19.79 17.75
CA PHE A 750 28.97 19.52 19.01
C PHE A 750 28.34 19.99 20.34
N LEU A 751 27.77 19.01 21.06
CA LEU A 751 28.26 18.57 22.38
C LEU A 751 27.65 17.19 22.75
N GLY A 752 28.48 16.22 23.18
CA GLY A 752 28.05 15.09 24.02
C GLY A 752 28.55 13.67 23.69
N TYR A 753 29.77 13.31 24.12
CA TYR A 753 30.27 11.93 24.35
C TYR A 753 30.91 11.97 25.75
N MET A 754 30.61 11.12 26.74
CA MET A 754 31.10 9.75 26.98
C MET A 754 30.65 9.32 28.40
N GLN A 755 30.22 8.06 28.61
CA GLN A 755 30.78 7.19 29.67
C GLN A 755 30.27 5.73 29.57
N PHE A 756 31.21 4.77 29.48
CA PHE A 756 31.02 3.38 29.88
C PHE A 756 32.26 2.91 30.65
N GLY A 757 32.06 2.31 31.81
CA GLY A 757 33.09 1.66 32.62
C GLY A 757 32.73 0.19 32.88
N LYS A 758 33.64 -0.72 32.53
CA LYS A 758 33.62 -2.16 32.85
C LYS A 758 33.74 -2.40 34.35
N GLN A 759 33.13 -3.48 34.87
CA GLN A 759 33.79 -4.41 35.80
C GLN A 759 33.07 -5.77 35.90
N LYS A 760 33.85 -6.81 36.21
CA LYS A 760 33.50 -8.23 36.35
C LYS A 760 34.05 -8.69 37.71
N LYS A 761 33.29 -9.42 38.54
CA LYS A 761 33.81 -10.43 39.50
C LYS A 761 32.72 -11.29 40.16
N GLU A 762 33.14 -12.51 40.50
CA GLU A 762 32.45 -13.71 41.01
C GLU A 762 31.86 -13.58 42.43
N GLN A 763 30.78 -14.33 42.74
CA GLN A 763 30.79 -15.49 43.67
C GLN A 763 29.38 -16.02 44.03
N SER A 764 29.30 -17.36 44.08
CA SER A 764 28.47 -18.26 44.92
C SER A 764 26.93 -18.32 44.84
N GLU A 765 26.48 -19.52 44.44
CA GLU A 765 25.21 -20.24 44.67
C GLU A 765 24.70 -20.26 46.14
N PRO A 766 23.39 -20.50 46.42
CA PRO A 766 22.80 -21.85 46.28
C PRO A 766 21.36 -21.97 45.75
N SER A 767 21.07 -23.21 45.36
CA SER A 767 19.83 -23.86 44.94
C SER A 767 18.51 -23.38 45.56
N LEU A 768 17.47 -23.30 44.72
CA LEU A 768 16.09 -23.57 45.15
C LEU A 768 15.41 -24.49 44.13
N ALA A 769 15.42 -25.77 44.45
CA ALA A 769 14.48 -26.75 43.96
C ALA A 769 13.25 -26.70 44.89
N GLU A 770 12.13 -26.13 44.44
CA GLU A 770 10.76 -26.34 44.92
C GLU A 770 9.82 -25.40 44.15
N PHE A 771 8.58 -25.82 43.87
CA PHE A 771 7.55 -25.22 42.98
C PHE A 771 7.73 -25.58 41.48
N PHE A 772 7.02 -26.52 40.84
CA PHE A 772 5.77 -27.21 41.13
C PHE A 772 5.83 -28.62 40.53
N THR A 773 5.53 -29.64 41.33
CA THR A 773 5.21 -30.99 40.84
C THR A 773 3.77 -31.31 41.24
N LYS A 774 2.97 -31.68 40.23
CA LYS A 774 1.82 -32.59 40.26
C LYS A 774 0.83 -32.46 41.43
N ARG A 775 -0.40 -32.06 41.10
CA ARG A 775 -1.60 -32.61 41.76
C ARG A 775 -2.74 -32.80 40.77
N GLN A 776 -2.64 -33.87 39.98
CA GLN A 776 -3.80 -34.56 39.45
C GLN A 776 -4.10 -35.77 40.34
N VAL A 777 -5.38 -36.14 40.36
CA VAL A 777 -6.02 -37.39 40.80
C VAL A 777 -6.94 -37.24 42.02
N PHE A 778 -8.22 -37.60 41.76
CA PHE A 778 -9.34 -37.97 42.66
C PHE A 778 -10.13 -36.79 43.27
N LEU A 779 -11.42 -36.61 42.99
CA LEU A 779 -12.52 -37.59 43.06
C LEU A 779 -13.68 -37.29 42.11
N SER A 780 -14.11 -38.34 41.40
CA SER A 780 -15.46 -38.57 40.91
C SER A 780 -16.41 -38.94 42.05
N LYS A 781 -17.59 -38.30 42.17
CA LYS A 781 -18.92 -38.90 42.41
C LYS A 781 -19.97 -37.85 42.82
N ILE A 782 -21.23 -38.17 42.45
CA ILE A 782 -22.52 -37.54 42.78
C ILE A 782 -22.87 -36.39 41.79
N GLY A 783 -23.94 -36.40 40.99
CA GLY A 783 -25.11 -37.27 40.94
C GLY A 783 -26.40 -36.50 41.25
N LYS A 784 -27.07 -36.03 40.18
CA LYS A 784 -28.52 -35.77 40.00
C LYS A 784 -29.25 -34.63 40.76
N GLU A 785 -30.16 -34.03 39.96
CA GLU A 785 -31.48 -33.41 40.25
C GLU A 785 -31.63 -31.87 40.38
N GLU A 786 -32.23 -31.31 39.31
CA GLU A 786 -33.37 -30.37 39.21
C GLU A 786 -33.28 -28.86 39.52
N PRO A 787 -34.13 -28.04 38.86
CA PRO A 787 -33.84 -26.65 38.54
C PRO A 787 -34.44 -25.66 39.52
N ILE A 788 -33.68 -24.62 39.86
CA ILE A 788 -34.15 -23.49 40.67
C ILE A 788 -34.14 -22.22 39.81
N LYS A 789 -35.34 -21.69 39.55
CA LYS A 789 -35.58 -20.28 39.23
C LYS A 789 -35.29 -19.45 40.49
N ILE A 790 -34.63 -18.29 40.37
CA ILE A 790 -34.96 -17.03 41.07
C ILE A 790 -34.05 -15.87 40.59
N SER A 791 -34.75 -14.76 40.28
CA SER A 791 -34.48 -13.30 40.19
C SER A 791 -33.12 -12.63 39.90
N LYS A 792 -33.31 -11.50 39.19
CA LYS A 792 -32.49 -10.30 38.92
C LYS A 792 -31.76 -9.67 40.13
N GLU A 793 -30.79 -8.83 39.74
CA GLU A 793 -29.99 -7.80 40.47
C GLU A 793 -28.64 -8.30 41.02
N VAL A 794 -27.49 -7.63 40.95
CA VAL A 794 -26.98 -6.35 40.37
C VAL A 794 -25.45 -6.35 40.67
N ILE A 795 -24.63 -5.80 39.77
CA ILE A 795 -23.26 -5.24 39.93
C ILE A 795 -22.00 -6.15 39.98
N GLU A 796 -20.94 -5.59 39.35
CA GLU A 796 -19.50 -5.90 39.40
C GLU A 796 -18.92 -6.88 38.37
N THR A 797 -18.86 -6.45 37.10
CA THR A 797 -17.81 -6.89 36.15
C THR A 797 -16.52 -6.13 36.40
N THR A 798 -15.55 -6.81 36.98
CA THR A 798 -14.12 -6.47 36.90
C THR A 798 -13.66 -6.51 35.45
N THR A 799 -13.43 -5.35 34.85
CA THR A 799 -12.61 -5.21 33.64
C THR A 799 -11.15 -5.43 34.01
N GLU A 800 -10.67 -6.67 33.88
CA GLU A 800 -9.24 -6.93 33.74
C GLU A 800 -8.80 -6.40 32.38
N SER A 801 -7.97 -5.37 32.41
CA SER A 801 -7.23 -4.85 31.26
C SER A 801 -6.30 -5.94 30.74
N ILE A 802 -6.68 -6.54 29.61
CA ILE A 802 -5.78 -7.35 28.81
C ILE A 802 -4.84 -6.39 28.07
N THR A 803 -3.62 -6.27 28.59
CA THR A 803 -2.48 -5.72 27.84
C THR A 803 -2.16 -6.69 26.70
N ILE A 804 -2.59 -6.35 25.48
CA ILE A 804 -2.20 -7.08 24.27
C ILE A 804 -0.72 -6.77 24.03
N ASN A 805 0.12 -7.78 24.24
CA ASN A 805 1.54 -7.77 23.88
C ASN A 805 1.64 -8.21 22.41
N LEU A 806 1.72 -7.24 21.50
CA LEU A 806 1.89 -7.47 20.06
C LEU A 806 3.30 -8.00 19.77
N ASN A 807 3.43 -9.33 19.68
CA ASN A 807 4.62 -9.96 19.10
C ASN A 807 4.50 -10.03 17.57
N LYS A 808 4.88 -8.90 16.95
CA LYS A 808 5.61 -8.72 15.69
C LYS A 808 5.74 -9.95 14.76
N VAL A 809 4.90 -10.05 13.73
CA VAL A 809 5.19 -10.80 12.50
C VAL A 809 5.60 -9.79 11.44
N GLU A 810 6.90 -9.78 11.12
CA GLU A 810 7.50 -8.84 10.15
C GLU A 810 7.14 -9.27 8.71
N THR A 811 5.98 -8.84 8.22
CA THR A 811 5.80 -8.75 6.76
C THR A 811 6.76 -7.67 6.25
N ASN A 812 7.76 -8.07 5.46
CA ASN A 812 8.70 -7.17 4.79
C ASN A 812 7.97 -6.35 3.69
N GLN A 813 7.02 -5.53 4.12
CA GLN A 813 6.40 -4.51 3.31
C GLN A 813 7.48 -3.52 2.92
N LEU A 814 7.68 -3.37 1.61
CA LEU A 814 8.65 -2.45 1.05
C LEU A 814 7.95 -1.12 0.82
N PHE A 815 8.44 -0.06 1.44
CA PHE A 815 7.85 1.28 1.32
C PHE A 815 8.65 2.15 0.34
N CYS A 816 7.99 3.10 -0.29
CA CYS A 816 8.57 3.99 -1.29
C CYS A 816 9.37 5.10 -0.62
N TYR A 817 10.69 5.14 -0.83
CA TYR A 817 11.53 6.20 -0.24
C TYR A 817 11.21 7.64 -0.71
N TYR A 818 10.29 7.82 -1.66
CA TYR A 818 9.86 9.15 -2.10
C TYR A 818 8.63 9.70 -1.35
N CYS A 819 7.75 8.84 -0.85
CA CYS A 819 6.46 9.26 -0.28
C CYS A 819 5.91 8.30 0.80
N ASP A 820 6.75 7.36 1.26
CA ASP A 820 6.50 6.35 2.28
C ASP A 820 5.29 5.42 2.06
N ALA A 821 4.64 5.47 0.90
CA ALA A 821 3.58 4.54 0.51
C ALA A 821 4.12 3.14 0.15
N LEU A 822 3.28 2.11 0.24
CA LEU A 822 3.64 0.73 -0.12
C LEU A 822 4.08 0.61 -1.60
N LEU A 823 5.08 -0.23 -1.86
CA LEU A 823 5.58 -0.54 -3.20
C LEU A 823 5.00 -1.87 -3.70
N GLU A 824 4.54 -1.87 -4.94
CA GLU A 824 4.00 -3.06 -5.60
C GLU A 824 4.84 -3.49 -6.81
N ARG A 825 4.85 -4.79 -7.09
CA ARG A 825 5.44 -5.35 -8.32
C ARG A 825 4.38 -5.34 -9.40
N VAL A 826 4.74 -4.89 -10.60
CA VAL A 826 3.85 -4.89 -11.77
C VAL A 826 3.68 -6.30 -12.36
N ASP A 827 4.68 -7.16 -12.18
CA ASP A 827 4.77 -8.53 -12.68
C ASP A 827 5.91 -9.29 -11.97
N ASP A 828 5.94 -10.62 -12.09
CA ASP A 828 6.96 -11.51 -11.53
C ASP A 828 8.34 -11.30 -12.19
N GLY A 829 9.00 -10.22 -11.80
CA GLY A 829 10.26 -9.76 -12.38
C GLY A 829 10.30 -8.26 -12.67
N GLY A 830 9.17 -7.57 -12.55
CA GLY A 830 8.99 -6.15 -12.81
C GLY A 830 9.74 -5.18 -11.90
N PRO A 831 9.86 -3.91 -12.33
CA PRO A 831 10.24 -2.85 -11.41
C PRO A 831 9.16 -2.69 -10.32
N LEU A 832 9.58 -2.49 -9.08
CA LEU A 832 8.64 -2.02 -8.04
C LEU A 832 8.18 -0.61 -8.43
N ILE A 833 6.87 -0.36 -8.42
CA ILE A 833 6.28 0.96 -8.67
C ILE A 833 5.53 1.38 -7.41
N CYS A 834 5.69 2.65 -7.03
CA CYS A 834 4.89 3.23 -5.97
C CYS A 834 3.54 3.65 -6.53
N LEU A 835 2.46 3.09 -5.99
CA LEU A 835 1.09 3.44 -6.42
C LEU A 835 0.72 4.88 -6.10
N ASN A 836 1.22 5.43 -4.99
CA ASN A 836 0.91 6.81 -4.59
C ASN A 836 1.57 7.85 -5.51
N CYS A 837 2.87 7.73 -5.82
CA CYS A 837 3.59 8.75 -6.59
C CYS A 837 3.91 8.36 -8.05
N GLY A 838 3.55 7.16 -8.49
CA GLY A 838 3.81 6.63 -9.84
C GLY A 838 5.30 6.41 -10.18
N LYS A 839 6.22 6.60 -9.23
CA LYS A 839 7.67 6.48 -9.46
C LYS A 839 8.11 5.02 -9.37
N LYS A 840 8.96 4.62 -10.30
CA LYS A 840 9.65 3.31 -10.27
C LYS A 840 10.76 3.33 -9.22
N THR A 841 10.76 2.35 -8.33
CA THR A 841 11.81 2.17 -7.33
C THR A 841 13.10 1.76 -8.01
N ARG A 842 14.17 2.47 -7.68
CA ARG A 842 15.51 2.21 -8.23
C ARG A 842 16.17 1.06 -7.47
N LYS A 843 16.98 0.27 -8.17
CA LYS A 843 17.86 -0.73 -7.57
C LYS A 843 19.21 -0.08 -7.26
N CYS A 844 19.83 -0.45 -6.15
CA CYS A 844 21.22 -0.09 -5.89
C CYS A 844 22.11 -0.92 -6.82
N GLU A 845 22.87 -0.28 -7.72
CA GLU A 845 23.74 -1.00 -8.68
C GLU A 845 24.88 -1.81 -8.03
N ILE A 846 25.11 -1.64 -6.73
CA ILE A 846 26.16 -2.35 -5.99
C ILE A 846 25.64 -3.68 -5.43
N CYS A 847 24.46 -3.68 -4.79
CA CYS A 847 23.88 -4.88 -4.18
C CYS A 847 22.72 -5.49 -4.97
N ILE A 848 22.23 -4.80 -6.01
CA ILE A 848 21.13 -5.18 -6.90
C ILE A 848 19.76 -5.22 -6.20
N LYS A 849 19.68 -4.87 -4.90
CA LYS A 849 18.42 -4.76 -4.14
C LYS A 849 17.71 -3.43 -4.42
N TYR A 850 16.39 -3.44 -4.28
CA TYR A 850 15.57 -2.21 -4.33
C TYR A 850 15.90 -1.30 -3.15
N MET A 851 15.78 0.00 -3.36
CA MET A 851 15.96 1.03 -2.33
C MET A 851 14.60 1.41 -1.77
N VAL A 852 14.37 1.16 -0.49
CA VAL A 852 13.05 1.31 0.15
C VAL A 852 13.11 2.30 1.31
N ALA A 853 11.95 2.77 1.78
CA ALA A 853 11.89 3.69 2.91
C ALA A 853 12.47 3.03 4.17
N ASN A 854 12.99 3.84 5.09
CA ASN A 854 13.72 3.41 6.30
C ASN A 854 15.09 2.75 6.06
N GLU A 855 15.58 2.66 4.82
CA GLU A 855 16.98 2.30 4.54
C GLU A 855 17.87 3.56 4.49
N GLU A 856 19.13 3.44 4.90
CA GLU A 856 20.10 4.53 4.71
C GLU A 856 20.46 4.64 3.22
N LEU A 857 19.86 5.61 2.52
CA LEU A 857 20.14 5.89 1.12
C LEU A 857 21.07 7.09 0.99
N VAL A 858 21.90 7.08 -0.04
CA VAL A 858 22.80 8.19 -0.38
C VAL A 858 22.72 8.52 -1.85
N GLN A 859 22.70 9.81 -2.17
CA GLN A 859 22.78 10.32 -3.52
C GLN A 859 24.14 10.98 -3.77
N ILE A 860 24.79 10.63 -4.89
CA ILE A 860 26.00 11.32 -5.34
C ILE A 860 25.60 12.64 -5.99
N ILE A 861 26.00 13.77 -5.42
CA ILE A 861 25.60 15.12 -5.83
C ILE A 861 25.86 15.36 -7.33
N ASP A 862 27.06 15.04 -7.80
CA ASP A 862 27.48 15.37 -9.16
C ASP A 862 26.66 14.65 -10.24
N CYS A 863 26.16 13.46 -9.94
CA CYS A 863 25.50 12.61 -10.94
C CYS A 863 24.07 12.19 -10.61
N GLY A 864 23.58 12.47 -9.40
CA GLY A 864 22.20 12.19 -8.97
C GLY A 864 21.86 10.71 -8.78
N HIS A 865 22.84 9.80 -8.86
CA HIS A 865 22.60 8.36 -8.64
C HIS A 865 22.52 8.04 -7.15
N ILE A 866 21.61 7.15 -6.79
CA ILE A 866 21.25 6.81 -5.41
C ILE A 866 21.67 5.36 -5.14
N PHE A 867 22.20 5.10 -3.95
CA PHE A 867 22.67 3.79 -3.50
C PHE A 867 22.37 3.61 -2.01
N HIS A 868 22.40 2.37 -1.50
CA HIS A 868 22.53 2.19 -0.05
C HIS A 868 23.86 2.74 0.44
N ARG A 869 23.82 3.47 1.55
CA ARG A 869 24.97 4.16 2.15
C ARG A 869 26.16 3.23 2.36
N ASN A 870 25.93 2.09 3.00
CA ASN A 870 26.99 1.13 3.31
C ASN A 870 27.63 0.57 2.04
N HIS A 871 26.83 0.28 1.01
CA HIS A 871 27.34 -0.26 -0.25
C HIS A 871 28.20 0.77 -1.00
N LEU A 872 27.77 2.04 -1.06
CA LEU A 872 28.54 3.08 -1.73
C LEU A 872 29.85 3.39 -1.00
N ILE A 873 29.85 3.42 0.34
CA ILE A 873 31.06 3.65 1.14
C ILE A 873 32.09 2.54 0.91
N GLU A 874 31.68 1.27 0.96
CA GLU A 874 32.57 0.14 0.66
C GLU A 874 33.09 0.18 -0.78
N TRP A 875 32.22 0.53 -1.73
CA TRP A 875 32.64 0.73 -3.10
C TRP A 875 33.70 1.83 -3.25
N MET A 876 33.54 2.96 -2.55
CA MET A 876 34.47 4.09 -2.61
C MET A 876 35.83 3.81 -1.99
N LYS A 877 35.91 2.91 -0.99
CA LYS A 877 37.19 2.42 -0.47
C LYS A 877 38.02 1.71 -1.54
N VAL A 878 37.36 1.07 -2.51
CA VAL A 878 38.02 0.32 -3.59
C VAL A 878 38.15 1.17 -4.87
N LYS A 879 37.08 1.91 -5.21
CA LYS A 879 36.93 2.66 -6.47
C LYS A 879 36.21 3.98 -6.17
N ARG A 880 36.94 5.10 -6.21
CA ARG A 880 36.39 6.46 -6.09
C ARG A 880 35.63 6.93 -7.33
N ILE A 881 34.82 6.06 -7.94
CA ILE A 881 34.01 6.36 -9.13
C ILE A 881 32.58 5.85 -8.94
N CYS A 882 31.59 6.61 -9.43
CA CYS A 882 30.19 6.25 -9.41
C CYS A 882 29.98 4.88 -10.08
N PRO A 883 29.36 3.90 -9.39
CA PRO A 883 29.07 2.59 -9.98
C PRO A 883 28.27 2.70 -11.29
N THR A 884 27.35 3.66 -11.37
CA THR A 884 26.47 3.85 -12.53
C THR A 884 27.14 4.63 -13.67
N CYS A 885 27.59 5.86 -13.43
CA CYS A 885 28.08 6.75 -14.51
C CYS A 885 29.60 6.87 -14.62
N LYS A 886 30.36 6.18 -13.76
CA LYS A 886 31.83 6.18 -13.72
C LYS A 886 32.51 7.54 -13.50
N ARG A 887 31.76 8.61 -13.16
CA ARG A 887 32.33 9.89 -12.71
C ARG A 887 33.03 9.72 -11.37
N GLU A 888 34.13 10.44 -11.17
CA GLU A 888 34.88 10.43 -9.91
C GLU A 888 33.99 10.93 -8.76
N ILE A 889 34.02 10.25 -7.61
CA ILE A 889 33.29 10.64 -6.41
C ILE A 889 34.30 11.19 -5.42
N ASN A 890 34.09 12.43 -4.99
CA ASN A 890 34.75 12.97 -3.81
C ASN A 890 33.86 12.71 -2.58
N ASP A 891 34.46 12.44 -1.42
CA ASP A 891 33.72 12.08 -0.18
C ASP A 891 32.71 13.18 0.23
N ASP A 892 33.01 14.43 -0.12
CA ASP A 892 32.15 15.61 0.09
C ASP A 892 30.91 15.67 -0.84
N LEU A 893 30.81 14.77 -1.81
CA LEU A 893 29.77 14.77 -2.86
C LEU A 893 28.71 13.70 -2.64
N ILE A 894 28.50 13.26 -1.39
CA ILE A 894 27.47 12.27 -1.03
C ILE A 894 26.47 12.93 -0.05
N ILE A 895 25.18 12.90 -0.39
CA ILE A 895 24.09 13.38 0.47
C ILE A 895 23.27 12.17 0.93
N ASN A 896 22.94 12.08 2.23
CA ASN A 896 21.96 11.10 2.71
C ASN A 896 20.56 11.55 2.27
N LEU A 897 19.80 10.65 1.63
CA LEU A 897 18.37 10.79 1.36
C LEU A 897 17.61 10.14 2.51
#